data_AF-A0A3D3QB20-F1
#
_entry.id   AF-A0A3D3QB20-F1
#
_cell.length_a   1.000
_cell.length_b   1.000
_cell.length_c   1.000
_cell.angle_alpha   90.00
_cell.angle_beta   90.00
_cell.angle_gamma   90.00
#
_symmetry.space_group_name_H-M   'P 1'
#
loop_
_entity.id
_entity.type
_entity.pdbx_description
1 polymer ?
#
loop_
_entity_poly.entity_id
_entity_poly.type
_entity_poly.pdbx_seq_one_letter_code
_entity_poly.pdbx_strand_id
1 'polypeptide(L)'
;LGGFTWGALSTASATRGALVGLSFGLVYWGLLMHWLLPFGVIAWLPLVIDQAATMALFGAVVPLTWRADRPVRTALTVAALWTFVDWIRGVWPLGGFTWGALGATQHGNHLVLPLASITGVWGVTFVMVLANVLLLFVLRRTRPLAERVTFVALGVAAVTLPVLIPLPAAAGPKLDVAVVQGNVPRALASDRYLQSQAVAQNHIRLNRTLASNPPDVAVWPENALDDDPTVNRALGEQVSSSVRAVGSPTLVGAVTDAPGGRYYNQVLLYDGQGRVTGRYTKTHLVPFGEYVPFRRYLGWVEQLRAVPRDLAPGPGITLFHVHGVAVATPICFEDVFPDLFRRFVAKGANLVVLTTNDSSFLESEASREHVELSQVRAVETGRWVVQAAISGESAVIDPTGRVVAHTGLFEAGILRFDVPTSSARTLYVRLGDWFPWLCGLGALVALAFGVVTRRRGRIGPATTPPAGERHMASDAHGAPVPIAGGAGPRVLIVLPTYNERDNVGQVVQGVLAVAPDIDVLVVDDGSPDGTGNVVRALANEEPRVRLVERSGKQGLASAYLAGFRQGLAEGYDVLVEMDADQSHRPEDLARLLEGSKRFDLTIGSRYVPGSGVTNWSRARLAVSRGGNAYARAALGFPVHDATSGYRAFRRGLLETLVRDGFTSDGYAFQIELAYRSWRLGYEVGEVPITFREREHGHSKFSRRIVAEALWRVTQWGVRDRVTSRTTRRTAPEPLP
;
A
#
# COMPACT_ATOMS: atom_id res chain seq x y z
N LEU A 1 2.94 -27.95 9.07
CA LEU A 1 3.82 -27.43 8.00
C LEU A 1 4.63 -26.20 8.41
N GLY A 2 4.05 -25.18 9.09
CA GLY A 2 4.77 -23.95 9.48
C GLY A 2 6.06 -24.13 10.28
N GLY A 3 6.08 -24.95 11.34
CA GLY A 3 7.28 -25.13 12.18
C GLY A 3 8.53 -25.62 11.42
N PHE A 4 8.34 -26.46 10.39
CA PHE A 4 9.43 -26.97 9.54
C PHE A 4 9.95 -25.91 8.55
N THR A 5 9.06 -25.11 7.96
CA THR A 5 9.46 -24.02 7.03
C THR A 5 10.18 -22.89 7.77
N TRP A 6 9.68 -22.47 8.94
CA TRP A 6 10.35 -21.47 9.78
C TRP A 6 11.73 -21.93 10.22
N GLY A 7 11.85 -23.23 10.56
CA GLY A 7 13.10 -23.84 10.91
C GLY A 7 14.11 -23.83 9.77
N ALA A 8 13.67 -24.19 8.57
CA ALA A 8 14.48 -24.20 7.36
C ALA A 8 14.94 -22.79 6.93
N LEU A 9 14.08 -21.77 7.10
CA LEU A 9 14.41 -20.38 6.76
C LEU A 9 15.44 -19.75 7.72
N SER A 10 15.51 -20.23 8.96
CA SER A 10 16.39 -19.62 9.98
C SER A 10 17.90 -19.70 9.66
N THR A 11 18.32 -20.65 8.82
CA THR A 11 19.71 -20.88 8.42
C THR A 11 19.93 -20.81 6.90
N ALA A 12 18.88 -20.50 6.13
CA ALA A 12 18.95 -20.47 4.68
C ALA A 12 19.68 -19.22 4.14
N SER A 13 20.24 -19.32 2.94
CA SER A 13 20.55 -18.13 2.12
C SER A 13 19.26 -17.51 1.59
N ALA A 14 19.30 -16.27 1.10
CA ALA A 14 18.12 -15.64 0.49
C ALA A 14 17.58 -16.48 -0.68
N THR A 15 18.45 -17.00 -1.56
CA THR A 15 18.05 -17.87 -2.68
C THR A 15 17.40 -19.16 -2.22
N ARG A 16 18.00 -19.86 -1.24
CA ARG A 16 17.43 -21.10 -0.70
C ARG A 16 16.11 -20.83 0.01
N GLY A 17 16.01 -19.71 0.73
CA GLY A 17 14.77 -19.28 1.37
C GLY A 17 13.67 -18.97 0.36
N ALA A 18 14.00 -18.33 -0.76
CA ALA A 18 13.07 -18.09 -1.85
C ALA A 18 12.53 -19.40 -2.45
N LEU A 19 13.40 -20.38 -2.70
CA LEU A 19 12.99 -21.70 -3.20
C LEU A 19 12.08 -22.44 -2.21
N VAL A 20 12.42 -22.43 -0.91
CA VAL A 20 11.56 -23.03 0.14
C VAL A 20 10.20 -22.34 0.18
N GLY A 21 10.18 -21.01 0.12
CA GLY A 21 8.95 -20.22 0.07
C GLY A 21 8.11 -20.52 -1.17
N LEU A 22 8.74 -20.62 -2.34
CA LEU A 22 8.07 -20.97 -3.59
C LEU A 22 7.47 -22.38 -3.54
N SER A 23 8.24 -23.38 -3.13
CA SER A 23 7.76 -24.77 -3.02
C SER A 23 6.60 -24.88 -2.03
N PHE A 24 6.72 -24.20 -0.88
CA PHE A 24 5.62 -24.13 0.09
C PHE A 24 4.38 -23.47 -0.53
N GLY A 25 4.54 -22.32 -1.19
CA GLY A 25 3.45 -21.59 -1.82
C GLY A 25 2.75 -22.40 -2.90
N LEU A 26 3.49 -23.08 -3.79
CA LEU A 26 2.91 -23.90 -4.86
C LEU A 26 2.05 -25.04 -4.30
N VAL A 27 2.53 -25.72 -3.25
CA VAL A 27 1.76 -26.80 -2.60
C VAL A 27 0.57 -26.25 -1.84
N TYR A 28 0.78 -25.22 -1.02
CA TYR A 28 -0.26 -24.65 -0.16
C TYR A 28 -1.41 -24.05 -0.99
N TRP A 29 -1.10 -23.14 -1.92
CA TRP A 29 -2.11 -22.51 -2.76
C TRP A 29 -2.71 -23.47 -3.78
N GLY A 30 -1.91 -24.42 -4.29
CA GLY A 30 -2.41 -25.46 -5.19
C GLY A 30 -3.50 -26.32 -4.54
N LEU A 31 -3.28 -26.73 -3.28
CA LEU A 31 -4.26 -27.49 -2.51
C LEU A 31 -5.45 -26.62 -2.08
N LEU A 32 -5.19 -25.43 -1.54
CA LEU A 32 -6.26 -24.55 -1.07
C LEU A 32 -7.22 -24.17 -2.20
N MET A 33 -6.69 -23.82 -3.37
CA MET A 33 -7.47 -23.33 -4.50
C MET A 33 -7.91 -24.45 -5.46
N HIS A 34 -7.81 -25.72 -5.07
CA HIS A 34 -8.20 -26.85 -5.93
C HIS A 34 -9.65 -26.75 -6.43
N TRP A 35 -10.52 -26.07 -5.69
CA TRP A 35 -11.91 -25.79 -6.07
C TRP A 35 -12.05 -24.92 -7.32
N LEU A 36 -10.97 -24.27 -7.80
CA LEU A 36 -10.96 -23.55 -9.07
C LEU A 36 -10.75 -24.47 -10.30
N LEU A 37 -10.38 -25.74 -10.11
CA LEU A 37 -10.14 -26.67 -11.22
C LEU A 37 -11.33 -26.86 -12.17
N PRO A 38 -12.61 -26.84 -11.73
CA PRO A 38 -13.77 -26.86 -12.63
C PRO A 38 -13.82 -25.68 -13.62
N PHE A 39 -13.17 -24.54 -13.30
CA PHE A 39 -13.03 -23.40 -14.22
C PHE A 39 -11.84 -23.55 -15.18
N GLY A 40 -11.05 -24.62 -15.01
CA GLY A 40 -9.93 -24.97 -15.87
C GLY A 40 -8.57 -24.61 -15.28
N VAL A 41 -7.56 -25.39 -15.69
CA VAL A 41 -6.16 -25.24 -15.26
C VAL A 41 -5.59 -23.86 -15.59
N ILE A 42 -6.12 -23.19 -16.62
CA ILE A 42 -5.66 -21.87 -17.07
C ILE A 42 -6.06 -20.75 -16.10
N ALA A 43 -7.16 -20.91 -15.34
CA ALA A 43 -7.49 -19.98 -14.27
C ALA A 43 -6.71 -20.32 -12.98
N TRP A 44 -6.61 -21.61 -12.66
CA TRP A 44 -5.98 -22.09 -11.42
C TRP A 44 -4.46 -21.90 -11.40
N LEU A 45 -3.74 -22.37 -12.43
CA LEU A 45 -2.28 -22.44 -12.39
C LEU A 45 -1.59 -21.06 -12.31
N PRO A 46 -1.95 -20.04 -13.12
CA PRO A 46 -1.34 -18.72 -13.01
C PRO A 46 -1.59 -18.07 -11.65
N LEU A 47 -2.80 -18.25 -11.09
CA LEU A 47 -3.12 -17.73 -9.76
C LEU A 47 -2.27 -18.42 -8.68
N VAL A 48 -2.15 -19.75 -8.72
CA VAL A 48 -1.28 -20.49 -7.79
C VAL A 48 0.17 -20.02 -7.89
N ILE A 49 0.69 -19.80 -9.10
CA ILE A 49 2.06 -19.31 -9.32
C ILE A 49 2.23 -17.89 -8.75
N ASP A 50 1.28 -17.00 -9.01
CA ASP A 50 1.28 -15.62 -8.49
C ASP A 50 1.29 -15.61 -6.96
N GLN A 51 0.38 -16.37 -6.33
CA GLN A 51 0.29 -16.46 -4.88
C GLN A 51 1.53 -17.13 -4.28
N ALA A 52 2.11 -18.13 -4.95
CA ALA A 52 3.36 -18.75 -4.54
C ALA A 52 4.59 -17.83 -4.68
N ALA A 53 4.61 -16.93 -5.67
CA ALA A 53 5.68 -15.95 -5.83
C ALA A 53 5.76 -14.99 -4.63
N THR A 54 4.62 -14.64 -4.03
CA THR A 54 4.60 -13.84 -2.79
C THR A 54 5.25 -14.58 -1.62
N MET A 55 5.04 -15.90 -1.52
CA MET A 55 5.71 -16.74 -0.52
C MET A 55 7.21 -16.90 -0.79
N ALA A 56 7.63 -16.90 -2.06
CA ALA A 56 9.03 -16.88 -2.44
C ALA A 56 9.71 -15.58 -2.00
N LEU A 57 9.07 -14.42 -2.21
CA LEU A 57 9.57 -13.12 -1.74
C LEU A 57 9.73 -13.12 -0.21
N PHE A 58 8.70 -13.58 0.49
CA PHE A 58 8.74 -13.73 1.94
C PHE A 58 9.92 -14.61 2.39
N GLY A 59 10.06 -15.80 1.79
CA GLY A 59 11.13 -16.74 2.05
C GLY A 59 12.53 -16.19 1.74
N ALA A 60 12.67 -15.27 0.78
CA ALA A 60 13.94 -14.61 0.47
C ALA A 60 14.37 -13.62 1.56
N VAL A 61 13.41 -12.95 2.21
CA VAL A 61 13.66 -11.85 3.15
C VAL A 61 13.80 -12.32 4.60
N VAL A 62 13.03 -13.33 5.03
CA VAL A 62 13.10 -13.87 6.41
C VAL A 62 14.54 -14.22 6.83
N PRO A 63 15.36 -14.92 6.03
CA PRO A 63 16.70 -15.26 6.45
C PRO A 63 17.60 -14.04 6.64
N LEU A 64 17.31 -12.87 6.04
CA LEU A 64 18.10 -11.64 6.19
C LEU A 64 17.82 -10.93 7.51
N THR A 65 16.61 -11.08 8.04
CA THR A 65 16.14 -10.45 9.27
C THR A 65 16.19 -11.37 10.48
N TRP A 66 16.33 -12.69 10.27
CA TRP A 66 16.33 -13.69 11.33
C TRP A 66 17.48 -13.50 12.33
N ARG A 67 17.12 -13.46 13.63
CA ARG A 67 18.06 -13.24 14.74
C ARG A 67 17.79 -14.22 15.87
N ALA A 68 18.45 -15.37 15.81
CA ALA A 68 18.28 -16.44 16.77
C ALA A 68 18.62 -16.02 18.20
N ASP A 69 19.49 -15.02 18.39
CA ASP A 69 19.86 -14.40 19.67
C ASP A 69 18.77 -13.47 20.24
N ARG A 70 17.89 -12.92 19.39
CA ARG A 70 16.76 -12.05 19.78
C ARG A 70 15.41 -12.66 19.31
N PRO A 71 14.86 -13.67 20.01
CA PRO A 71 13.65 -14.39 19.61
C PRO A 71 12.42 -13.49 19.43
N VAL A 72 12.14 -12.62 20.40
CA VAL A 72 10.96 -11.72 20.35
C VAL A 72 11.05 -10.75 19.18
N ARG A 73 12.22 -10.13 18.95
CA ARG A 73 12.44 -9.25 17.79
C ARG A 73 12.24 -10.02 16.47
N THR A 74 12.77 -11.24 16.39
CA THR A 74 12.58 -12.09 15.21
C THR A 74 11.11 -12.40 14.98
N ALA A 75 10.38 -12.80 16.02
CA ALA A 75 8.97 -13.13 15.94
C ALA A 75 8.12 -11.93 15.48
N LEU A 76 8.36 -10.74 16.04
CA LEU A 76 7.72 -9.49 15.60
C LEU A 76 8.05 -9.14 14.15
N THR A 77 9.31 -9.28 13.74
CA THR A 77 9.74 -8.95 12.38
C THR A 77 9.15 -9.91 11.36
N VAL A 78 9.15 -11.21 11.65
CA VAL A 78 8.58 -12.24 10.77
C VAL A 78 7.06 -12.08 10.66
N ALA A 79 6.37 -11.79 11.78
CA ALA A 79 4.95 -11.48 11.77
C ALA A 79 4.62 -10.23 10.96
N ALA A 80 5.39 -9.16 11.11
CA ALA A 80 5.23 -7.94 10.32
C ALA A 80 5.46 -8.19 8.82
N LEU A 81 6.54 -8.90 8.47
CA LEU A 81 6.86 -9.21 7.10
C LEU A 81 5.78 -10.09 6.45
N TRP A 82 5.29 -11.13 7.15
CA TRP A 82 4.23 -11.99 6.63
C TRP A 82 2.96 -11.19 6.40
N THR A 83 2.53 -10.41 7.39
CA THR A 83 1.32 -9.58 7.31
C THR A 83 1.39 -8.61 6.15
N PHE A 84 2.54 -7.98 5.92
CA PHE A 84 2.72 -7.05 4.81
C PHE A 84 2.69 -7.76 3.45
N VAL A 85 3.32 -8.93 3.32
CA VAL A 85 3.28 -9.72 2.09
C VAL A 85 1.88 -10.28 1.81
N ASP A 86 1.19 -10.77 2.83
CA ASP A 86 -0.20 -11.26 2.78
C ASP A 86 -1.17 -10.14 2.39
N TRP A 87 -0.94 -8.90 2.86
CA TRP A 87 -1.70 -7.74 2.40
C TRP A 87 -1.39 -7.36 0.94
N ILE A 88 -0.11 -7.37 0.53
CA ILE A 88 0.28 -7.05 -0.85
C ILE A 88 -0.39 -8.00 -1.85
N ARG A 89 -0.37 -9.32 -1.61
CA ARG A 89 -1.02 -10.28 -2.51
C ARG A 89 -2.53 -10.03 -2.63
N GLY A 90 -3.13 -9.47 -1.56
CA GLY A 90 -4.55 -9.13 -1.49
C GLY A 90 -4.94 -7.86 -2.26
N VAL A 91 -3.98 -7.05 -2.69
CA VAL A 91 -4.22 -5.81 -3.46
C VAL A 91 -3.53 -5.79 -4.83
N TRP A 92 -2.55 -6.66 -5.07
CA TRP A 92 -1.76 -6.70 -6.29
C TRP A 92 -1.23 -8.12 -6.57
N PRO A 93 -1.19 -8.58 -7.84
CA PRO A 93 -1.57 -7.88 -9.08
C PRO A 93 -3.08 -7.97 -9.40
N LEU A 94 -3.53 -7.22 -10.42
CA LEU A 94 -4.90 -7.27 -10.97
C LEU A 94 -6.04 -7.02 -9.95
N GLY A 95 -5.79 -6.22 -8.91
CA GLY A 95 -6.75 -5.98 -7.84
C GLY A 95 -6.58 -6.89 -6.63
N GLY A 96 -5.72 -7.92 -6.74
CA GLY A 96 -5.30 -8.82 -5.67
C GLY A 96 -6.22 -10.01 -5.47
N PHE A 97 -5.81 -10.90 -4.57
CA PHE A 97 -6.56 -12.10 -4.20
C PHE A 97 -6.35 -12.37 -2.71
N THR A 98 -7.35 -12.06 -1.88
CA THR A 98 -7.21 -12.16 -0.40
C THR A 98 -7.70 -13.51 0.15
N TRP A 99 -8.34 -14.35 -0.68
CA TRP A 99 -8.79 -15.68 -0.27
C TRP A 99 -7.64 -16.48 0.36
N GLY A 100 -7.94 -17.22 1.42
CA GLY A 100 -6.93 -17.96 2.18
C GLY A 100 -6.02 -17.10 3.06
N ALA A 101 -6.39 -15.85 3.37
CA ALA A 101 -5.67 -15.04 4.35
C ALA A 101 -5.56 -15.77 5.69
N LEU A 102 -4.37 -15.78 6.29
CA LEU A 102 -4.12 -16.57 7.50
C LEU A 102 -5.02 -16.12 8.66
N GLY A 103 -5.29 -14.83 8.78
CA GLY A 103 -6.18 -14.29 9.80
C GLY A 103 -7.64 -14.74 9.64
N ALA A 104 -8.08 -15.06 8.40
CA ALA A 104 -9.43 -15.54 8.16
C ALA A 104 -9.67 -16.95 8.74
N THR A 105 -8.61 -17.76 8.89
CA THR A 105 -8.70 -19.06 9.59
C THR A 105 -9.14 -18.95 11.05
N GLN A 106 -9.15 -17.74 11.61
CA GLN A 106 -9.59 -17.46 12.97
C GLN A 106 -11.04 -16.91 13.04
N HIS A 107 -11.82 -17.04 11.97
CA HIS A 107 -13.23 -16.63 11.89
C HIS A 107 -14.10 -17.14 13.05
N GLY A 108 -13.81 -18.33 13.60
CA GLY A 108 -14.52 -18.90 14.76
C GLY A 108 -13.86 -18.63 16.12
N ASN A 109 -12.73 -17.92 16.18
CA ASN A 109 -11.94 -17.75 17.38
C ASN A 109 -12.25 -16.41 18.09
N HIS A 110 -13.20 -16.46 19.02
CA HIS A 110 -13.66 -15.31 19.81
C HIS A 110 -12.57 -14.64 20.67
N LEU A 111 -11.42 -15.29 20.88
CA LEU A 111 -10.33 -14.71 21.68
C LEU A 111 -9.54 -13.67 20.88
N VAL A 112 -9.24 -13.96 19.62
CA VAL A 112 -8.35 -13.14 18.78
C VAL A 112 -9.11 -12.29 17.77
N LEU A 113 -10.26 -12.78 17.27
CA LEU A 113 -11.01 -12.13 16.20
C LEU A 113 -11.45 -10.69 16.51
N PRO A 114 -11.78 -10.29 17.76
CA PRO A 114 -12.11 -8.89 18.05
C PRO A 114 -11.02 -7.88 17.66
N LEU A 115 -9.75 -8.32 17.55
CA LEU A 115 -8.64 -7.51 17.03
C LEU A 115 -8.93 -6.97 15.63
N ALA A 116 -9.68 -7.72 14.82
CA ALA A 116 -10.00 -7.34 13.44
C ALA A 116 -10.80 -6.02 13.37
N SER A 117 -11.58 -5.68 14.40
CA SER A 117 -12.26 -4.38 14.53
C SER A 117 -11.28 -3.19 14.62
N ILE A 118 -10.01 -3.43 14.97
CA ILE A 118 -8.98 -2.39 15.11
C ILE A 118 -8.06 -2.34 13.89
N THR A 119 -7.56 -3.49 13.47
CA THR A 119 -6.46 -3.61 12.50
C THR A 119 -6.89 -4.20 11.16
N GLY A 120 -8.16 -4.59 11.01
CA GLY A 120 -8.58 -5.54 10.00
C GLY A 120 -8.09 -6.95 10.32
N VAL A 121 -8.44 -7.92 9.48
CA VAL A 121 -7.96 -9.32 9.52
C VAL A 121 -6.43 -9.43 9.61
N TRP A 122 -5.71 -8.40 9.15
CA TRP A 122 -4.25 -8.32 9.15
C TRP A 122 -3.61 -8.38 10.54
N GLY A 123 -4.24 -7.80 11.57
CA GLY A 123 -3.72 -7.93 12.94
C GLY A 123 -3.88 -9.35 13.48
N VAL A 124 -4.93 -10.05 13.07
CA VAL A 124 -5.12 -11.46 13.40
C VAL A 124 -4.05 -12.31 12.71
N THR A 125 -3.78 -12.07 11.41
CA THR A 125 -2.64 -12.66 10.70
C THR A 125 -1.33 -12.45 11.47
N PHE A 126 -1.06 -11.21 11.90
CA PHE A 126 0.16 -10.88 12.65
C PHE A 126 0.28 -11.68 13.95
N VAL A 127 -0.79 -11.73 14.77
CA VAL A 127 -0.81 -12.49 16.02
C VAL A 127 -0.57 -13.97 15.77
N MET A 128 -1.18 -14.54 14.74
CA MET A 128 -0.99 -15.96 14.42
C MET A 128 0.46 -16.27 14.07
N VAL A 129 1.10 -15.44 13.24
CA VAL A 129 2.52 -15.64 12.90
C VAL A 129 3.42 -15.42 14.12
N LEU A 130 3.15 -14.37 14.91
CA LEU A 130 3.90 -14.07 16.13
C LEU A 130 3.89 -15.26 17.10
N ALA A 131 2.71 -15.79 17.41
CA ALA A 131 2.55 -16.92 18.31
C ALA A 131 3.26 -18.18 17.79
N ASN A 132 3.16 -18.47 16.48
CA ASN A 132 3.82 -19.62 15.87
C ASN A 132 5.35 -19.52 15.89
N VAL A 133 5.91 -18.32 15.66
CA VAL A 133 7.37 -18.13 15.72
C VAL A 133 7.88 -18.21 17.16
N LEU A 134 7.14 -17.66 18.14
CA LEU A 134 7.48 -17.81 19.55
C LEU A 134 7.45 -19.29 19.98
N LEU A 135 6.42 -20.04 19.57
CA LEU A 135 6.30 -21.47 19.82
C LEU A 135 7.50 -22.25 19.24
N LEU A 136 7.98 -21.90 18.05
CA LEU A 136 9.18 -22.51 17.49
C LEU A 136 10.40 -22.34 18.41
N PHE A 137 10.60 -21.16 19.00
CA PHE A 137 11.69 -20.93 19.96
C PHE A 137 11.50 -21.70 21.27
N VAL A 138 10.26 -21.91 21.71
CA VAL A 138 9.94 -22.78 22.86
C VAL A 138 10.31 -24.24 22.58
N LEU A 139 10.00 -24.73 21.37
CA LEU A 139 10.21 -26.12 20.97
C LEU A 139 11.68 -26.48 20.71
N ARG A 140 12.50 -25.51 20.28
CA ARG A 140 13.93 -25.75 19.99
C ARG A 140 14.76 -26.16 21.21
N ARG A 141 14.24 -26.04 22.44
CA ARG A 141 14.88 -26.43 23.74
C ARG A 141 16.33 -25.97 23.96
N THR A 142 16.86 -25.10 23.11
CA THR A 142 18.20 -24.49 23.24
C THR A 142 18.23 -23.31 24.19
N ARG A 143 17.08 -22.92 24.75
CA ARG A 143 16.92 -21.75 25.63
C ARG A 143 16.57 -22.16 27.06
N PRO A 144 16.96 -21.36 28.07
CA PRO A 144 16.57 -21.58 29.47
C PRO A 144 15.04 -21.69 29.63
N LEU A 145 14.60 -22.46 30.62
CA LEU A 145 13.16 -22.67 30.89
C LEU A 145 12.43 -21.34 31.11
N ALA A 146 13.01 -20.40 31.85
CA ALA A 146 12.40 -19.09 32.13
C ALA A 146 12.12 -18.28 30.85
N GLU A 147 13.04 -18.27 29.89
CA GLU A 147 12.80 -17.62 28.59
C GLU A 147 11.67 -18.31 27.81
N ARG A 148 11.66 -19.65 27.82
CA ARG A 148 10.62 -20.42 27.13
C ARG A 148 9.24 -20.16 27.73
N VAL A 149 9.13 -20.11 29.05
CA VAL A 149 7.89 -19.73 29.76
C VAL A 149 7.46 -18.32 29.35
N THR A 150 8.40 -17.38 29.27
CA THR A 150 8.12 -16.01 28.79
C THR A 150 7.57 -16.00 27.36
N PHE A 151 8.15 -16.78 26.44
CA PHE A 151 7.65 -16.86 25.06
C PHE A 151 6.26 -17.48 24.97
N VAL A 152 5.96 -18.49 25.79
CA VAL A 152 4.60 -19.04 25.93
C VAL A 152 3.64 -17.97 26.43
N ALA A 153 4.00 -17.26 27.52
CA ALA A 153 3.17 -16.21 28.09
C ALA A 153 2.88 -15.09 27.08
N LEU A 154 3.89 -14.64 26.33
CA LEU A 154 3.72 -13.64 25.27
C LEU A 154 2.82 -14.14 24.13
N GLY A 155 2.98 -15.40 23.69
CA GLY A 155 2.15 -16.00 22.66
C GLY A 155 0.69 -16.14 23.10
N VAL A 156 0.46 -16.63 24.32
CA VAL A 156 -0.87 -16.74 24.92
C VAL A 156 -1.50 -15.36 25.06
N ALA A 157 -0.79 -14.39 25.63
CA ALA A 157 -1.30 -13.03 25.80
C ALA A 157 -1.67 -12.38 24.46
N ALA A 158 -0.85 -12.55 23.42
CA ALA A 158 -1.15 -12.03 22.09
C ALA A 158 -2.46 -12.58 21.50
N VAL A 159 -2.79 -13.85 21.80
CA VAL A 159 -4.01 -14.52 21.32
C VAL A 159 -5.22 -14.21 22.19
N THR A 160 -5.05 -14.08 23.51
CA THR A 160 -6.18 -13.98 24.45
C THR A 160 -6.57 -12.55 24.81
N LEU A 161 -5.62 -11.62 24.92
CA LEU A 161 -5.92 -10.23 25.28
C LEU A 161 -6.88 -9.51 24.32
N PRO A 162 -6.93 -9.82 23.00
CA PRO A 162 -7.89 -9.16 22.12
C PRO A 162 -9.36 -9.36 22.50
N VAL A 163 -9.70 -10.38 23.30
CA VAL A 163 -11.08 -10.58 23.82
C VAL A 163 -11.59 -9.38 24.63
N LEU A 164 -10.67 -8.57 25.17
CA LEU A 164 -10.98 -7.36 25.93
C LEU A 164 -11.36 -6.16 25.03
N ILE A 165 -11.21 -6.28 23.70
CA ILE A 165 -11.59 -5.23 22.77
C ILE A 165 -13.12 -5.18 22.68
N PRO A 166 -13.75 -4.05 23.06
CA PRO A 166 -15.20 -3.94 23.00
C PRO A 166 -15.65 -3.87 21.53
N LEU A 167 -16.53 -4.79 21.14
CA LEU A 167 -17.17 -4.76 19.84
C LEU A 167 -18.42 -3.87 19.88
N PRO A 168 -18.71 -3.09 18.81
CA PRO A 168 -19.89 -2.24 18.79
C PRO A 168 -21.17 -3.07 18.85
N ALA A 169 -22.03 -2.77 19.81
CA ALA A 169 -23.37 -3.35 19.85
C ALA A 169 -24.25 -2.75 18.73
N ALA A 170 -25.16 -3.56 18.21
CA ALA A 170 -26.21 -3.07 17.33
C ALA A 170 -27.30 -2.40 18.18
N ALA A 171 -27.47 -1.09 17.99
CA ALA A 171 -28.38 -0.26 18.77
C ALA A 171 -29.42 0.49 17.91
N GLY A 172 -29.46 0.22 16.61
CA GLY A 172 -30.45 0.77 15.69
C GLY A 172 -31.74 -0.05 15.64
N PRO A 173 -32.73 0.39 14.83
CA PRO A 173 -33.94 -0.39 14.58
C PRO A 173 -33.59 -1.76 13.98
N LYS A 174 -34.44 -2.75 14.19
CA LYS A 174 -34.34 -4.03 13.49
C LYS A 174 -35.00 -3.91 12.12
N LEU A 175 -34.46 -4.65 11.16
CA LEU A 175 -35.03 -4.80 9.82
C LEU A 175 -35.31 -6.29 9.61
N ASP A 176 -36.56 -6.64 9.30
CA ASP A 176 -36.95 -8.02 8.98
C ASP A 176 -36.53 -8.37 7.55
N VAL A 177 -35.50 -9.21 7.43
CA VAL A 177 -34.88 -9.58 6.15
C VAL A 177 -35.24 -11.03 5.82
N ALA A 178 -35.82 -11.25 4.64
CA ALA A 178 -36.07 -12.59 4.10
C ALA A 178 -35.24 -12.86 2.85
N VAL A 179 -34.28 -13.78 2.96
CA VAL A 179 -33.48 -14.29 1.84
C VAL A 179 -34.26 -15.40 1.15
N VAL A 180 -34.43 -15.27 -0.17
CA VAL A 180 -35.07 -16.27 -1.04
C VAL A 180 -33.97 -17.10 -1.71
N GLN A 181 -33.76 -18.32 -1.24
CA GLN A 181 -32.79 -19.25 -1.79
C GLN A 181 -33.47 -20.15 -2.84
N GLY A 182 -33.34 -19.82 -4.12
CA GLY A 182 -34.05 -20.50 -5.21
C GLY A 182 -33.52 -21.87 -5.61
N ASN A 183 -32.29 -22.21 -5.20
CA ASN A 183 -31.54 -23.40 -5.62
C ASN A 183 -31.27 -23.50 -7.13
N VAL A 184 -30.18 -24.20 -7.49
CA VAL A 184 -29.84 -24.53 -8.88
C VAL A 184 -30.18 -25.99 -9.15
N PRO A 185 -31.13 -26.30 -10.05
CA PRO A 185 -31.48 -27.68 -10.37
C PRO A 185 -30.32 -28.43 -11.03
N ARG A 186 -29.77 -29.44 -10.34
CA ARG A 186 -28.63 -30.23 -10.83
C ARG A 186 -28.94 -31.02 -12.11
N ALA A 187 -30.19 -31.47 -12.25
CA ALA A 187 -30.65 -32.20 -13.44
C ALA A 187 -30.52 -31.38 -14.74
N LEU A 188 -30.38 -30.05 -14.64
CA LEU A 188 -30.26 -29.13 -15.78
C LEU A 188 -28.83 -28.60 -15.99
N ALA A 189 -27.82 -29.17 -15.31
CA ALA A 189 -26.45 -28.65 -15.37
C ALA A 189 -25.83 -28.64 -16.78
N SER A 190 -26.32 -29.47 -17.70
CA SER A 190 -25.86 -29.52 -19.10
C SER A 190 -26.45 -28.41 -19.98
N ASP A 191 -27.52 -27.73 -19.55
CA ASP A 191 -28.17 -26.65 -20.29
C ASP A 191 -28.31 -25.41 -19.41
N ARG A 192 -27.35 -24.48 -19.57
CA ARG A 192 -27.33 -23.23 -18.80
C ARG A 192 -28.58 -22.39 -19.01
N TYR A 193 -29.18 -22.38 -20.20
CA TYR A 193 -30.37 -21.57 -20.47
C TYR A 193 -31.57 -22.09 -19.69
N LEU A 194 -31.82 -23.41 -19.74
CA LEU A 194 -32.90 -24.03 -18.97
C LEU A 194 -32.67 -23.91 -17.46
N GLN A 195 -31.41 -24.05 -17.03
CA GLN A 195 -31.02 -23.87 -15.64
C GLN A 195 -31.34 -22.45 -15.15
N SER A 196 -30.91 -21.41 -15.88
CA SER A 196 -31.19 -20.00 -15.54
C SER A 196 -32.69 -19.70 -15.48
N GLN A 197 -33.49 -20.23 -16.41
CA GLN A 197 -34.95 -20.08 -16.34
C GLN A 197 -35.56 -20.74 -15.09
N ALA A 198 -35.12 -21.96 -14.76
CA ALA A 198 -35.62 -22.67 -13.59
C ALA A 198 -35.26 -21.94 -12.29
N VAL A 199 -34.05 -21.39 -12.19
CA VAL A 199 -33.60 -20.57 -11.06
C VAL A 199 -34.50 -19.34 -10.90
N ALA A 200 -34.76 -18.60 -11.98
CA ALA A 200 -35.65 -17.43 -11.93
C ALA A 200 -37.08 -17.80 -11.46
N GLN A 201 -37.64 -18.89 -12.00
CA GLN A 201 -38.97 -19.35 -11.60
C GLN A 201 -39.03 -19.84 -10.15
N ASN A 202 -37.97 -20.45 -9.64
CA ASN A 202 -37.89 -20.87 -8.24
C ASN A 202 -37.93 -19.66 -7.31
N HIS A 203 -37.16 -18.61 -7.60
CA HIS A 203 -37.19 -17.36 -6.81
C HIS A 203 -38.56 -16.68 -6.90
N ILE A 204 -39.16 -16.59 -8.09
CA ILE A 204 -40.52 -16.03 -8.27
C ILE A 204 -41.54 -16.78 -7.41
N ARG A 205 -41.52 -18.11 -7.45
CA ARG A 205 -42.46 -18.97 -6.73
C ARG A 205 -42.28 -18.87 -5.21
N LEU A 206 -41.04 -18.95 -4.73
CA LEU A 206 -40.74 -18.83 -3.30
C LEU A 206 -41.06 -17.43 -2.77
N ASN A 207 -40.71 -16.38 -3.52
CA ASN A 207 -41.01 -15.01 -3.09
C ASN A 207 -42.51 -14.79 -2.88
N ARG A 208 -43.38 -15.34 -3.74
CA ARG A 208 -44.84 -15.23 -3.58
C ARG A 208 -45.35 -15.86 -2.30
N THR A 209 -44.66 -16.82 -1.69
CA THR A 209 -45.09 -17.42 -0.42
C THR A 209 -44.95 -16.45 0.76
N LEU A 210 -44.16 -15.38 0.60
CA LEU A 210 -44.03 -14.29 1.59
C LEU A 210 -45.27 -13.39 1.68
N ALA A 211 -46.20 -13.45 0.72
CA ALA A 211 -47.35 -12.54 0.68
C ALA A 211 -48.27 -12.64 1.91
N SER A 212 -48.32 -13.80 2.57
CA SER A 212 -49.09 -13.99 3.81
C SER A 212 -48.47 -13.29 5.02
N ASN A 213 -47.17 -13.01 4.98
CA ASN A 213 -46.43 -12.32 6.03
C ASN A 213 -45.24 -11.56 5.41
N PRO A 214 -45.48 -10.39 4.78
CA PRO A 214 -44.44 -9.65 4.07
C PRO A 214 -43.29 -9.22 5.00
N PRO A 215 -42.02 -9.38 4.60
CA PRO A 215 -40.88 -8.85 5.34
C PRO A 215 -40.70 -7.34 5.10
N ASP A 216 -39.83 -6.69 5.87
CA ASP A 216 -39.38 -5.32 5.57
C ASP A 216 -38.58 -5.26 4.26
N VAL A 217 -37.78 -6.31 3.98
CA VAL A 217 -37.09 -6.49 2.70
C VAL A 217 -36.92 -7.96 2.34
N ALA A 218 -37.23 -8.30 1.10
CA ALA A 218 -36.87 -9.58 0.49
C ALA A 218 -35.56 -9.47 -0.29
N VAL A 219 -34.76 -10.55 -0.33
CA VAL A 219 -33.46 -10.58 -1.01
C VAL A 219 -33.39 -11.79 -1.93
N TRP A 220 -33.18 -11.54 -3.22
CA TRP A 220 -32.84 -12.57 -4.19
C TRP A 220 -31.33 -12.46 -4.49
N PRO A 221 -30.57 -13.55 -4.34
CA PRO A 221 -29.12 -13.60 -4.52
C PRO A 221 -28.60 -13.10 -5.89
N GLU A 222 -27.27 -12.97 -6.00
CA GLU A 222 -26.57 -12.70 -7.25
C GLU A 222 -26.96 -13.76 -8.29
N ASN A 223 -27.17 -13.37 -9.55
CA ASN A 223 -27.61 -14.27 -10.64
C ASN A 223 -28.96 -14.99 -10.39
N ALA A 224 -29.82 -14.52 -9.47
CA ALA A 224 -31.19 -15.01 -9.41
C ALA A 224 -31.91 -14.84 -10.76
N LEU A 225 -31.49 -13.83 -11.54
CA LEU A 225 -31.85 -13.60 -12.93
C LEU A 225 -30.58 -13.50 -13.79
N ASP A 226 -30.43 -14.36 -14.80
CA ASP A 226 -29.34 -14.29 -15.80
C ASP A 226 -29.73 -13.54 -17.09
N ASP A 227 -30.83 -12.79 -17.06
CA ASP A 227 -31.32 -11.96 -18.16
C ASP A 227 -31.86 -10.64 -17.60
N ASP A 228 -31.87 -9.58 -18.42
CA ASP A 228 -32.19 -8.23 -17.97
C ASP A 228 -33.72 -8.06 -17.81
N PRO A 229 -34.25 -7.99 -16.56
CA PRO A 229 -35.69 -7.88 -16.35
C PRO A 229 -36.24 -6.49 -16.72
N THR A 230 -35.37 -5.52 -17.03
CA THR A 230 -35.74 -4.16 -17.41
C THR A 230 -35.79 -3.96 -18.92
N VAL A 231 -35.25 -4.93 -19.69
CA VAL A 231 -35.35 -4.99 -21.15
C VAL A 231 -36.29 -6.12 -21.57
N ASN A 232 -36.18 -7.31 -20.99
CA ASN A 232 -37.08 -8.43 -21.25
C ASN A 232 -38.43 -8.21 -20.55
N ARG A 233 -39.42 -7.73 -21.31
CA ARG A 233 -40.77 -7.40 -20.80
C ARG A 233 -41.47 -8.59 -20.13
N ALA A 234 -41.31 -9.80 -20.67
CA ALA A 234 -41.98 -10.98 -20.15
C ALA A 234 -41.39 -11.41 -18.80
N LEU A 235 -40.06 -11.40 -18.68
CA LEU A 235 -39.38 -11.65 -17.41
C LEU A 235 -39.67 -10.54 -16.39
N GLY A 236 -39.55 -9.28 -16.84
CA GLY A 236 -39.80 -8.10 -16.03
C GLY A 236 -41.19 -8.08 -15.39
N GLU A 237 -42.24 -8.43 -16.14
CA GLU A 237 -43.60 -8.51 -15.59
C GLU A 237 -43.77 -9.66 -14.57
N GLN A 238 -43.11 -10.80 -14.79
CA GLN A 238 -43.15 -11.92 -13.83
C GLN A 238 -42.47 -11.56 -12.51
N VAL A 239 -41.32 -10.89 -12.58
CA VAL A 239 -40.61 -10.39 -11.39
C VAL A 239 -41.43 -9.31 -10.70
N SER A 240 -41.89 -8.30 -11.44
CA SER A 240 -42.64 -7.16 -10.89
C SER A 240 -43.99 -7.59 -10.29
N SER A 241 -44.68 -8.57 -10.89
CA SER A 241 -45.90 -9.16 -10.32
C SER A 241 -45.62 -9.99 -9.06
N SER A 242 -44.49 -10.69 -8.98
CA SER A 242 -44.07 -11.41 -7.78
C SER A 242 -43.78 -10.44 -6.62
N VAL A 243 -43.03 -9.36 -6.88
CA VAL A 243 -42.76 -8.32 -5.88
C VAL A 243 -44.05 -7.64 -5.42
N ARG A 244 -44.93 -7.24 -6.36
CA ARG A 244 -46.26 -6.66 -6.03
C ARG A 244 -47.13 -7.58 -5.20
N ALA A 245 -47.08 -8.89 -5.43
CA ALA A 245 -47.87 -9.85 -4.67
C ALA A 245 -47.48 -9.88 -3.19
N VAL A 246 -46.20 -9.63 -2.87
CA VAL A 246 -45.71 -9.54 -1.49
C VAL A 246 -45.90 -8.12 -0.93
N GLY A 247 -45.69 -7.10 -1.75
CA GLY A 247 -45.86 -5.69 -1.36
C GLY A 247 -44.68 -5.11 -0.58
N SER A 248 -43.60 -5.88 -0.36
CA SER A 248 -42.37 -5.42 0.30
C SER A 248 -41.31 -5.00 -0.72
N PRO A 249 -40.40 -4.06 -0.39
CA PRO A 249 -39.19 -3.85 -1.16
C PRO A 249 -38.40 -5.14 -1.37
N THR A 250 -37.83 -5.34 -2.57
CA THR A 250 -37.07 -6.54 -2.91
C THR A 250 -35.75 -6.18 -3.57
N LEU A 251 -34.64 -6.66 -3.03
CA LEU A 251 -33.33 -6.64 -3.67
C LEU A 251 -33.22 -7.84 -4.61
N VAL A 252 -32.96 -7.61 -5.89
CA VAL A 252 -32.92 -8.66 -6.91
C VAL A 252 -31.59 -8.66 -7.63
N GLY A 253 -30.79 -9.72 -7.43
CA GLY A 253 -29.57 -9.95 -8.21
C GLY A 253 -29.88 -10.33 -9.66
N ALA A 254 -29.32 -9.59 -10.61
CA ALA A 254 -29.58 -9.75 -12.03
C ALA A 254 -28.34 -9.46 -12.89
N VAL A 255 -28.20 -10.20 -13.99
CA VAL A 255 -27.35 -9.79 -15.12
C VAL A 255 -28.16 -8.83 -15.99
N THR A 256 -27.58 -7.67 -16.31
CA THR A 256 -28.24 -6.62 -17.09
C THR A 256 -27.38 -6.17 -18.26
N ASP A 257 -28.00 -5.58 -19.28
CA ASP A 257 -27.29 -5.10 -20.45
C ASP A 257 -26.40 -3.89 -20.11
N ALA A 258 -25.17 -3.89 -20.64
CA ALA A 258 -24.24 -2.77 -20.55
C ALA A 258 -23.85 -2.26 -21.96
N PRO A 259 -23.47 -0.96 -22.08
CA PRO A 259 -23.02 -0.41 -23.35
C PRO A 259 -21.86 -1.21 -23.98
N GLY A 260 -21.83 -1.24 -25.32
CA GLY A 260 -20.76 -1.92 -26.07
C GLY A 260 -20.87 -3.45 -26.09
N GLY A 261 -22.08 -4.00 -25.92
CA GLY A 261 -22.32 -5.45 -25.97
C GLY A 261 -21.77 -6.20 -24.76
N ARG A 262 -21.58 -5.51 -23.64
CA ARG A 262 -21.13 -6.08 -22.35
C ARG A 262 -22.33 -6.31 -21.44
N TYR A 263 -22.07 -6.91 -20.29
CA TYR A 263 -23.08 -7.07 -19.23
C TYR A 263 -22.65 -6.39 -17.94
N TYR A 264 -23.61 -6.05 -17.10
CA TYR A 264 -23.41 -5.71 -15.70
C TYR A 264 -23.92 -6.83 -14.81
N ASN A 265 -23.22 -7.07 -13.71
CA ASN A 265 -23.72 -7.85 -12.58
C ASN A 265 -24.26 -6.86 -11.55
N GLN A 266 -25.57 -6.88 -11.32
CA GLN A 266 -26.26 -5.87 -10.53
C GLN A 266 -27.13 -6.46 -9.44
N VAL A 267 -27.34 -5.67 -8.39
CA VAL A 267 -28.52 -5.79 -7.52
C VAL A 267 -29.46 -4.64 -7.86
N LEU A 268 -30.71 -4.97 -8.15
CA LEU A 268 -31.79 -4.03 -8.43
C LEU A 268 -32.69 -3.91 -7.20
N LEU A 269 -32.99 -2.68 -6.76
CA LEU A 269 -34.01 -2.46 -5.74
C LEU A 269 -35.36 -2.27 -6.41
N TYR A 270 -36.28 -3.19 -6.16
CA TYR A 270 -37.70 -3.04 -6.47
C TYR A 270 -38.43 -2.45 -5.26
N ASP A 271 -39.34 -1.50 -5.48
CA ASP A 271 -40.32 -1.09 -4.47
C ASP A 271 -41.45 -2.13 -4.34
N GLY A 272 -42.30 -1.98 -3.33
CA GLY A 272 -43.46 -2.86 -3.12
C GLY A 272 -44.50 -2.83 -4.25
N GLN A 273 -44.37 -1.88 -5.19
CA GLN A 273 -45.21 -1.80 -6.39
C GLN A 273 -44.56 -2.45 -7.62
N GLY A 274 -43.43 -3.14 -7.43
CA GLY A 274 -42.72 -3.86 -8.49
C GLY A 274 -41.97 -2.93 -9.44
N ARG A 275 -41.66 -1.69 -9.05
CA ARG A 275 -40.86 -0.76 -9.87
C ARG A 275 -39.41 -0.75 -9.40
N VAL A 276 -38.47 -0.76 -10.35
CA VAL A 276 -37.05 -0.59 -10.04
C VAL A 276 -36.79 0.87 -9.64
N THR A 277 -36.27 1.07 -8.42
CA THR A 277 -36.00 2.39 -7.83
C THR A 277 -34.52 2.66 -7.59
N GLY A 278 -33.67 1.62 -7.62
CA GLY A 278 -32.23 1.77 -7.43
C GLY A 278 -31.44 0.62 -8.02
N ARG A 279 -30.13 0.85 -8.24
CA ARG A 279 -29.20 -0.16 -8.75
C ARG A 279 -27.84 -0.05 -8.07
N TYR A 280 -27.24 -1.20 -7.78
CA TYR A 280 -25.81 -1.33 -7.48
C TYR A 280 -25.19 -2.24 -8.53
N THR A 281 -24.04 -1.83 -9.10
CA THR A 281 -23.29 -2.64 -10.05
C THR A 281 -21.99 -3.07 -9.40
N LYS A 282 -21.66 -4.36 -9.50
CA LYS A 282 -20.42 -4.95 -9.00
C LYS A 282 -19.21 -4.15 -9.46
N THR A 283 -18.38 -3.69 -8.52
CA THR A 283 -17.24 -2.81 -8.78
C THR A 283 -15.95 -3.58 -8.97
N HIS A 284 -15.80 -4.71 -8.27
CA HIS A 284 -14.64 -5.59 -8.38
C HIS A 284 -15.02 -6.90 -9.08
N LEU A 285 -14.53 -7.08 -10.30
CA LEU A 285 -14.85 -8.24 -11.13
C LEU A 285 -13.83 -9.37 -10.93
N VAL A 286 -14.29 -10.61 -11.07
CA VAL A 286 -13.46 -11.82 -11.01
C VAL A 286 -12.67 -11.98 -12.32
N PRO A 287 -11.32 -11.94 -12.29
CA PRO A 287 -10.51 -12.23 -13.46
C PRO A 287 -10.73 -13.66 -13.94
N PHE A 288 -10.84 -13.85 -15.26
CA PHE A 288 -11.12 -15.11 -15.95
C PHE A 288 -12.50 -15.76 -15.67
N GLY A 289 -13.27 -15.23 -14.72
CA GLY A 289 -14.66 -15.63 -14.47
C GLY A 289 -15.69 -14.66 -15.06
N GLU A 290 -15.48 -13.35 -14.85
CA GLU A 290 -16.40 -12.29 -15.30
C GLU A 290 -15.83 -11.46 -16.45
N TYR A 291 -14.51 -11.42 -16.59
CA TYR A 291 -13.83 -10.81 -17.73
C TYR A 291 -12.52 -11.53 -18.00
N VAL A 292 -11.99 -11.40 -19.22
CA VAL A 292 -10.70 -11.98 -19.58
C VAL A 292 -9.61 -10.89 -19.59
N PRO A 293 -8.68 -10.86 -18.62
CA PRO A 293 -7.52 -9.98 -18.67
C PRO A 293 -6.77 -10.17 -20.00
N PHE A 294 -6.43 -9.08 -20.66
CA PHE A 294 -5.69 -9.12 -21.93
C PHE A 294 -6.34 -9.97 -23.05
N ARG A 295 -7.69 -10.06 -23.09
CA ARG A 295 -8.48 -10.84 -24.07
C ARG A 295 -7.92 -10.83 -25.49
N ARG A 296 -7.44 -9.68 -25.98
CA ARG A 296 -6.82 -9.52 -27.31
C ARG A 296 -5.64 -10.47 -27.60
N TYR A 297 -4.92 -10.92 -26.58
CA TYR A 297 -3.75 -11.80 -26.71
C TYR A 297 -4.04 -13.26 -26.33
N LEU A 298 -5.19 -13.52 -25.69
CA LEU A 298 -5.55 -14.84 -25.17
C LEU A 298 -6.71 -15.49 -25.95
N GLY A 299 -7.20 -14.88 -27.02
CA GLY A 299 -8.34 -15.38 -27.80
C GLY A 299 -8.12 -16.76 -28.47
N TRP A 300 -6.89 -17.26 -28.51
CA TRP A 300 -6.55 -18.60 -28.98
C TRP A 300 -6.82 -19.70 -27.95
N VAL A 301 -7.09 -19.34 -26.69
CA VAL A 301 -7.35 -20.29 -25.61
C VAL A 301 -8.83 -20.70 -25.59
N GLU A 302 -9.11 -21.98 -25.86
CA GLU A 302 -10.47 -22.49 -25.98
C GLU A 302 -11.29 -22.38 -24.69
N GLN A 303 -10.68 -22.60 -23.52
CA GLN A 303 -11.34 -22.51 -22.22
C GLN A 303 -11.89 -21.09 -21.93
N LEU A 304 -11.29 -20.04 -22.49
CA LEU A 304 -11.74 -18.66 -22.30
C LEU A 304 -13.05 -18.34 -23.05
N ARG A 305 -13.50 -19.22 -23.95
CA ARG A 305 -14.82 -19.11 -24.60
C ARG A 305 -15.98 -19.30 -23.61
N ALA A 306 -15.73 -19.88 -22.44
CA ALA A 306 -16.71 -19.98 -21.35
C ALA A 306 -17.14 -18.61 -20.79
N VAL A 307 -16.36 -17.55 -21.04
CA VAL A 307 -16.72 -16.15 -20.79
C VAL A 307 -16.92 -15.44 -22.13
N PRO A 308 -18.05 -15.69 -22.82
CA PRO A 308 -18.24 -15.22 -24.19
C PRO A 308 -18.22 -13.70 -24.30
N ARG A 309 -18.71 -13.00 -23.26
CA ARG A 309 -18.72 -11.53 -23.18
C ARG A 309 -18.17 -11.07 -21.82
N ASP A 310 -17.43 -9.97 -21.82
CA ASP A 310 -16.88 -9.38 -20.59
C ASP A 310 -17.94 -8.59 -19.84
N LEU A 311 -18.02 -8.78 -18.53
CA LEU A 311 -18.75 -7.87 -17.65
C LEU A 311 -18.02 -6.54 -17.52
N ALA A 312 -18.79 -5.46 -17.30
CA ALA A 312 -18.28 -4.11 -17.05
C ALA A 312 -18.33 -3.77 -15.56
N PRO A 313 -17.26 -3.16 -14.99
CA PRO A 313 -17.27 -2.77 -13.59
C PRO A 313 -18.22 -1.58 -13.37
N GLY A 314 -18.83 -1.56 -12.18
CA GLY A 314 -19.69 -0.47 -11.73
C GLY A 314 -18.93 0.83 -11.47
N PRO A 315 -19.62 1.99 -11.50
CA PRO A 315 -19.01 3.31 -11.31
C PRO A 315 -18.62 3.59 -9.85
N GLY A 316 -19.11 2.79 -8.90
CA GLY A 316 -18.79 2.93 -7.48
C GLY A 316 -19.85 2.28 -6.59
N ILE A 317 -19.68 2.48 -5.28
CA ILE A 317 -20.56 1.91 -4.24
C ILE A 317 -21.91 2.63 -4.22
N THR A 318 -23.02 1.89 -4.21
CA THR A 318 -24.37 2.39 -3.96
C THR A 318 -24.91 1.77 -2.67
N LEU A 319 -25.63 2.56 -1.87
CA LEU A 319 -26.36 2.08 -0.69
C LEU A 319 -27.86 2.20 -0.97
N PHE A 320 -28.61 1.14 -0.73
CA PHE A 320 -30.07 1.16 -0.78
C PHE A 320 -30.63 1.70 0.53
N HIS A 321 -31.82 2.29 0.48
CA HIS A 321 -32.50 2.77 1.68
C HIS A 321 -33.84 2.06 1.78
N VAL A 322 -33.98 1.25 2.82
CA VAL A 322 -35.22 0.52 3.14
C VAL A 322 -35.68 0.99 4.50
N HIS A 323 -36.88 1.58 4.59
CA HIS A 323 -37.42 2.15 5.84
C HIS A 323 -36.42 3.05 6.60
N GLY A 324 -35.62 3.84 5.87
CA GLY A 324 -34.61 4.74 6.45
C GLY A 324 -33.28 4.07 6.86
N VAL A 325 -33.17 2.75 6.72
CA VAL A 325 -31.94 1.98 6.97
C VAL A 325 -31.11 1.90 5.70
N ALA A 326 -29.83 2.28 5.77
CA ALA A 326 -28.90 2.14 4.66
C ALA A 326 -28.39 0.69 4.55
N VAL A 327 -28.72 0.00 3.46
CA VAL A 327 -28.34 -1.39 3.18
C VAL A 327 -27.26 -1.41 2.08
N ALA A 328 -26.11 -2.00 2.38
CA ALA A 328 -25.07 -2.28 1.40
C ALA A 328 -25.27 -3.66 0.77
N THR A 329 -24.96 -3.81 -0.52
CA THR A 329 -25.07 -5.09 -1.23
C THR A 329 -23.80 -5.42 -2.02
N PRO A 330 -22.66 -5.66 -1.37
CA PRO A 330 -21.51 -6.22 -2.07
C PRO A 330 -21.91 -7.53 -2.75
N ILE A 331 -21.32 -7.81 -3.90
CA ILE A 331 -21.70 -8.96 -4.72
C ILE A 331 -20.56 -9.98 -4.73
N CYS A 332 -20.82 -11.18 -4.21
CA CYS A 332 -19.94 -12.35 -4.24
C CYS A 332 -18.52 -12.00 -3.81
N PHE A 333 -17.56 -12.16 -4.73
CA PHE A 333 -16.12 -11.96 -4.55
C PHE A 333 -15.70 -10.60 -3.95
N GLU A 334 -16.60 -9.62 -3.88
CA GLU A 334 -16.34 -8.32 -3.24
C GLU A 334 -16.13 -8.39 -1.71
N ASP A 335 -16.63 -9.43 -1.02
CA ASP A 335 -16.44 -9.61 0.43
C ASP A 335 -15.05 -10.15 0.80
N VAL A 336 -14.40 -10.82 -0.14
CA VAL A 336 -13.04 -11.35 -0.01
C VAL A 336 -12.07 -10.21 0.26
N PHE A 337 -12.35 -9.00 -0.21
CA PHE A 337 -11.49 -7.83 -0.09
C PHE A 337 -11.81 -6.97 1.13
N PRO A 338 -10.90 -6.92 2.13
CA PRO A 338 -11.19 -6.22 3.37
C PRO A 338 -11.45 -4.73 3.21
N ASP A 339 -10.69 -4.05 2.34
CA ASP A 339 -10.86 -2.63 2.11
C ASP A 339 -12.17 -2.33 1.36
N LEU A 340 -12.55 -3.15 0.37
CA LEU A 340 -13.76 -2.92 -0.41
C LEU A 340 -15.00 -3.03 0.47
N PHE A 341 -15.12 -4.13 1.22
CA PHE A 341 -16.24 -4.34 2.14
C PHE A 341 -16.33 -3.23 3.18
N ARG A 342 -15.19 -2.83 3.76
CA ARG A 342 -15.09 -1.71 4.71
C ARG A 342 -15.63 -0.40 4.12
N ARG A 343 -15.38 -0.11 2.84
CA ARG A 343 -15.82 1.15 2.20
C ARG A 343 -17.34 1.30 2.13
N PHE A 344 -18.11 0.21 2.04
CA PHE A 344 -19.57 0.27 2.14
C PHE A 344 -20.02 0.82 3.49
N VAL A 345 -19.43 0.32 4.58
CA VAL A 345 -19.75 0.74 5.95
C VAL A 345 -19.21 2.15 6.24
N ALA A 346 -18.03 2.49 5.71
CA ALA A 346 -17.50 3.85 5.78
C ALA A 346 -18.41 4.88 5.08
N LYS A 347 -19.10 4.48 4.00
CA LYS A 347 -20.10 5.29 3.29
C LYS A 347 -21.43 5.43 4.05
N GLY A 348 -21.65 4.64 5.11
CA GLY A 348 -22.79 4.79 6.01
C GLY A 348 -23.72 3.58 6.09
N ALA A 349 -23.36 2.44 5.50
CA ALA A 349 -24.19 1.23 5.60
C ALA A 349 -24.47 0.85 7.06
N ASN A 350 -25.73 0.57 7.36
CA ASN A 350 -26.22 0.13 8.66
C ASN A 350 -26.31 -1.39 8.79
N LEU A 351 -26.48 -2.06 7.65
CA LEU A 351 -26.56 -3.51 7.44
C LEU A 351 -25.84 -3.82 6.12
N VAL A 352 -25.21 -4.99 6.03
CA VAL A 352 -24.67 -5.50 4.77
C VAL A 352 -25.40 -6.78 4.37
N VAL A 353 -25.89 -6.82 3.14
CA VAL A 353 -26.52 -7.98 2.52
C VAL A 353 -25.61 -8.43 1.36
N LEU A 354 -24.72 -9.38 1.63
CA LEU A 354 -23.85 -9.97 0.61
C LEU A 354 -24.69 -10.89 -0.29
N THR A 355 -24.77 -10.60 -1.59
CA THR A 355 -25.46 -11.46 -2.55
C THR A 355 -24.46 -12.29 -3.32
N THR A 356 -24.60 -13.62 -3.38
CA THR A 356 -23.62 -14.51 -4.02
C THR A 356 -24.25 -15.65 -4.84
N ASN A 357 -23.56 -16.06 -5.90
CA ASN A 357 -23.83 -17.25 -6.67
C ASN A 357 -22.75 -18.31 -6.45
N ASP A 358 -22.83 -18.99 -5.31
CA ASP A 358 -21.91 -20.07 -4.94
C ASP A 358 -22.16 -21.39 -5.68
N SER A 359 -23.17 -21.47 -6.57
CA SER A 359 -23.40 -22.68 -7.39
C SER A 359 -22.19 -23.09 -8.22
N SER A 360 -21.40 -22.08 -8.57
CA SER A 360 -20.12 -22.14 -9.26
C SER A 360 -19.06 -22.95 -8.52
N PHE A 361 -19.18 -23.09 -7.19
CA PHE A 361 -18.25 -23.85 -6.35
C PHE A 361 -18.66 -25.31 -6.13
N LEU A 362 -19.81 -25.74 -6.68
CA LEU A 362 -20.33 -27.10 -6.50
C LEU A 362 -20.41 -27.47 -5.00
N GLU A 363 -20.09 -28.72 -4.65
CA GLU A 363 -20.03 -29.21 -3.26
C GLU A 363 -18.65 -29.00 -2.61
N SER A 364 -17.85 -28.07 -3.10
CA SER A 364 -16.56 -27.77 -2.48
C SER A 364 -16.71 -26.92 -1.21
N GLU A 365 -15.67 -26.93 -0.39
CA GLU A 365 -15.59 -26.12 0.83
C GLU A 365 -15.62 -24.59 0.55
N ALA A 366 -15.48 -24.15 -0.70
CA ALA A 366 -15.41 -22.74 -1.02
C ALA A 366 -16.68 -21.95 -0.66
N SER A 367 -17.88 -22.55 -0.72
CA SER A 367 -19.11 -21.88 -0.25
C SER A 367 -19.08 -21.65 1.27
N ARG A 368 -18.56 -22.62 2.02
CA ARG A 368 -18.36 -22.48 3.47
C ARG A 368 -17.29 -21.45 3.78
N GLU A 369 -16.15 -21.49 3.10
CA GLU A 369 -15.08 -20.48 3.23
C GLU A 369 -15.60 -19.06 2.96
N HIS A 370 -16.58 -18.89 2.08
CA HIS A 370 -17.23 -17.60 1.82
C HIS A 370 -17.99 -17.08 3.04
N VAL A 371 -18.76 -17.95 3.73
CA VAL A 371 -19.41 -17.60 5.01
C VAL A 371 -18.36 -17.26 6.07
N GLU A 372 -17.25 -18.00 6.12
CA GLU A 372 -16.15 -17.74 7.06
C GLU A 372 -15.51 -16.35 6.82
N LEU A 373 -15.37 -15.94 5.56
CA LEU A 373 -14.93 -14.58 5.22
C LEU A 373 -15.95 -13.53 5.70
N SER A 374 -17.24 -13.77 5.49
CA SER A 374 -18.32 -12.91 5.99
C SER A 374 -18.34 -12.78 7.53
N GLN A 375 -17.99 -13.83 8.27
CA GLN A 375 -17.79 -13.76 9.73
C GLN A 375 -16.70 -12.75 10.11
N VAL A 376 -15.57 -12.76 9.40
CA VAL A 376 -14.47 -11.81 9.64
C VAL A 376 -14.91 -10.39 9.27
N ARG A 377 -15.59 -10.21 8.13
CA ARG A 377 -16.13 -8.91 7.68
C ARG A 377 -17.08 -8.29 8.71
N ALA A 378 -17.94 -9.10 9.33
CA ALA A 378 -18.88 -8.66 10.35
C ALA A 378 -18.16 -8.04 11.56
N VAL A 379 -17.09 -8.69 12.04
CA VAL A 379 -16.30 -8.20 13.19
C VAL A 379 -15.48 -6.96 12.85
N GLU A 380 -14.83 -6.94 11.69
CA GLU A 380 -14.02 -5.81 11.26
C GLU A 380 -14.84 -4.53 11.12
N THR A 381 -16.10 -4.67 10.69
CA THR A 381 -16.98 -3.54 10.44
C THR A 381 -17.94 -3.23 11.59
N GLY A 382 -18.13 -4.17 12.53
CA GLY A 382 -19.14 -4.05 13.58
C GLY A 382 -20.55 -4.01 12.99
N ARG A 383 -20.80 -4.83 11.95
CA ARG A 383 -22.09 -4.90 11.25
C ARG A 383 -22.60 -6.32 11.25
N TRP A 384 -23.93 -6.42 11.30
CA TRP A 384 -24.59 -7.63 10.87
C TRP A 384 -24.37 -7.82 9.37
N VAL A 385 -24.15 -9.07 8.97
CA VAL A 385 -23.98 -9.48 7.58
C VAL A 385 -24.99 -10.56 7.28
N VAL A 386 -25.78 -10.37 6.22
CA VAL A 386 -26.68 -11.37 5.67
C VAL A 386 -26.10 -11.83 4.35
N GLN A 387 -25.60 -13.06 4.30
CA GLN A 387 -25.16 -13.69 3.05
C GLN A 387 -26.35 -14.40 2.42
N ALA A 388 -26.66 -14.04 1.19
CA ALA A 388 -27.74 -14.58 0.38
C ALA A 388 -27.16 -15.34 -0.82
N ALA A 389 -27.27 -16.66 -0.81
CA ALA A 389 -26.74 -17.54 -1.85
C ALA A 389 -27.86 -18.19 -2.67
N ILE A 390 -27.67 -18.45 -3.97
CA ILE A 390 -28.67 -19.19 -4.78
C ILE A 390 -28.79 -20.64 -4.31
N SER A 391 -27.66 -21.34 -4.25
CA SER A 391 -27.55 -22.75 -3.89
C SER A 391 -26.35 -23.03 -2.96
N GLY A 392 -25.67 -21.97 -2.53
CA GLY A 392 -24.67 -22.03 -1.46
C GLY A 392 -25.32 -21.93 -0.09
N GLU A 393 -24.49 -21.77 0.95
CA GLU A 393 -24.97 -21.46 2.29
C GLU A 393 -25.39 -19.98 2.38
N SER A 394 -26.67 -19.73 2.58
CA SER A 394 -27.16 -18.43 3.05
C SER A 394 -27.01 -18.37 4.56
N ALA A 395 -26.55 -17.25 5.10
CA ALA A 395 -26.23 -17.14 6.51
C ALA A 395 -26.52 -15.74 7.07
N VAL A 396 -26.89 -15.69 8.36
CA VAL A 396 -26.98 -14.44 9.12
C VAL A 396 -25.86 -14.45 10.17
N ILE A 397 -25.03 -13.41 10.13
CA ILE A 397 -23.84 -13.28 10.95
C ILE A 397 -23.97 -12.03 11.83
N ASP A 398 -23.74 -12.18 13.14
CA ASP A 398 -23.73 -11.07 14.08
C ASP A 398 -22.37 -10.32 14.11
N PRO A 399 -22.30 -9.09 14.67
CA PRO A 399 -21.06 -8.30 14.73
C PRO A 399 -19.92 -8.93 15.55
N THR A 400 -20.14 -10.06 16.23
CA THR A 400 -19.10 -10.83 16.91
C THR A 400 -18.52 -11.94 16.03
N GLY A 401 -19.03 -12.08 14.81
CA GLY A 401 -18.62 -13.09 13.83
C GLY A 401 -19.34 -14.42 14.03
N ARG A 402 -20.38 -14.49 14.85
CA ARG A 402 -21.14 -15.73 15.06
C ARG A 402 -22.22 -15.87 14.01
N VAL A 403 -22.29 -17.03 13.35
CA VAL A 403 -23.42 -17.42 12.51
C VAL A 403 -24.60 -17.75 13.41
N VAL A 404 -25.71 -17.02 13.26
CA VAL A 404 -26.89 -17.16 14.11
C VAL A 404 -28.02 -17.95 13.45
N ALA A 405 -28.01 -18.00 12.11
CA ALA A 405 -28.93 -18.79 11.31
C ALA A 405 -28.27 -19.05 9.94
N HIS A 406 -28.51 -20.22 9.34
CA HIS A 406 -28.03 -20.55 8.01
C HIS A 406 -28.96 -21.55 7.31
N THR A 407 -28.82 -21.70 6.00
CA THR A 407 -29.45 -22.74 5.17
C THR A 407 -28.46 -23.88 4.89
N GLY A 408 -28.95 -24.96 4.27
CA GLY A 408 -28.14 -26.02 3.68
C GLY A 408 -27.66 -25.69 2.25
N LEU A 409 -26.69 -26.48 1.79
CA LEU A 409 -26.16 -26.42 0.44
C LEU A 409 -27.14 -27.08 -0.55
N PHE A 410 -27.37 -26.46 -1.71
CA PHE A 410 -28.27 -26.94 -2.77
C PHE A 410 -29.71 -27.25 -2.32
N GLU A 411 -30.23 -26.53 -1.32
CA GLU A 411 -31.64 -26.58 -0.95
C GLU A 411 -32.39 -25.33 -1.40
N ALA A 412 -33.69 -25.46 -1.65
CA ALA A 412 -34.56 -24.32 -1.91
C ALA A 412 -35.26 -23.94 -0.60
N GLY A 413 -35.26 -22.66 -0.23
CA GLY A 413 -35.80 -22.23 1.06
C GLY A 413 -35.87 -20.73 1.25
N ILE A 414 -36.38 -20.32 2.41
CA ILE A 414 -36.42 -18.92 2.84
C ILE A 414 -35.74 -18.83 4.20
N LEU A 415 -34.70 -18.00 4.29
CA LEU A 415 -34.02 -17.66 5.53
C LEU A 415 -34.50 -16.27 5.97
N ARG A 416 -35.27 -16.20 7.06
CA ARG A 416 -35.84 -14.94 7.58
C ARG A 416 -35.29 -14.63 8.96
N PHE A 417 -34.93 -13.36 9.20
CA PHE A 417 -34.38 -12.93 10.48
C PHE A 417 -34.62 -11.43 10.73
N ASP A 418 -34.95 -11.06 11.97
CA ASP A 418 -34.99 -9.66 12.42
C ASP A 418 -33.56 -9.15 12.70
N VAL A 419 -32.97 -8.45 11.74
CA VAL A 419 -31.56 -8.05 11.80
C VAL A 419 -31.41 -6.69 12.48
N PRO A 420 -30.73 -6.61 13.64
CA PRO A 420 -30.41 -5.33 14.27
C PRO A 420 -29.47 -4.49 13.41
N THR A 421 -29.78 -3.20 13.28
CA THR A 421 -28.94 -2.28 12.52
C THR A 421 -27.95 -1.55 13.43
N SER A 422 -26.87 -1.01 12.87
CA SER A 422 -25.89 -0.23 13.62
C SER A 422 -25.36 0.95 12.81
N SER A 423 -25.04 2.06 13.47
CA SER A 423 -24.33 3.20 12.88
C SER A 423 -22.89 3.33 13.40
N ALA A 424 -22.52 2.54 14.42
CA ALA A 424 -21.20 2.59 15.04
C ALA A 424 -20.10 2.25 14.03
N ARG A 425 -18.91 2.85 14.19
CA ARG A 425 -17.76 2.58 13.32
C ARG A 425 -16.59 2.11 14.15
N THR A 426 -16.12 0.89 13.86
CA THR A 426 -14.89 0.32 14.40
C THR A 426 -13.67 1.17 14.01
N LEU A 427 -12.52 0.97 14.67
CA LEU A 427 -11.31 1.72 14.31
C LEU A 427 -10.81 1.34 12.91
N TYR A 428 -10.93 0.07 12.53
CA TYR A 428 -10.59 -0.38 11.18
C TYR A 428 -11.44 0.33 10.12
N VAL A 429 -12.76 0.47 10.32
CA VAL A 429 -13.61 1.25 9.39
C VAL A 429 -13.12 2.69 9.22
N ARG A 430 -12.66 3.32 10.31
CA ARG A 430 -12.17 4.71 10.29
C ARG A 430 -10.80 4.87 9.64
N LEU A 431 -9.86 3.97 9.90
CA LEU A 431 -8.45 4.13 9.53
C LEU A 431 -8.02 3.32 8.30
N GLY A 432 -8.79 2.29 7.92
CA GLY A 432 -8.44 1.36 6.83
C GLY A 432 -7.22 0.50 7.15
N ASP A 433 -6.45 0.15 6.12
CA ASP A 433 -5.28 -0.75 6.20
C ASP A 433 -4.03 -0.10 6.85
N TRP A 434 -4.19 0.68 7.92
CA TRP A 434 -3.06 1.33 8.60
C TRP A 434 -2.05 0.33 9.17
N PHE A 435 -2.53 -0.84 9.61
CA PHE A 435 -1.70 -1.84 10.29
C PHE A 435 -0.75 -2.57 9.33
N PRO A 436 -1.17 -3.07 8.15
CA PRO A 436 -0.24 -3.54 7.11
C PRO A 436 0.86 -2.53 6.77
N TRP A 437 0.53 -1.24 6.64
CA TRP A 437 1.53 -0.20 6.40
C TRP A 437 2.56 -0.09 7.52
N LEU A 438 2.11 -0.15 8.78
CA LEU A 438 3.00 -0.18 9.94
C LEU A 438 3.90 -1.42 9.93
N CYS A 439 3.35 -2.59 9.60
CA CYS A 439 4.11 -3.83 9.45
C CYS A 439 5.18 -3.73 8.35
N GLY A 440 4.83 -3.17 7.18
CA GLY A 440 5.78 -2.94 6.10
C GLY A 440 6.93 -2.03 6.51
N LEU A 441 6.63 -0.91 7.19
CA LEU A 441 7.66 -0.02 7.73
C LEU A 441 8.57 -0.72 8.74
N GLY A 442 7.98 -1.47 9.68
CA GLY A 442 8.74 -2.24 10.68
C GLY A 442 9.65 -3.30 10.05
N ALA A 443 9.17 -4.01 9.02
CA ALA A 443 9.94 -5.00 8.28
C ALA A 443 11.11 -4.36 7.52
N LEU A 444 10.90 -3.20 6.88
CA LEU A 444 11.96 -2.45 6.19
C LEU A 444 13.06 -1.98 7.16
N VAL A 445 12.66 -1.46 8.33
CA VAL A 445 13.61 -1.05 9.38
C VAL A 445 14.42 -2.25 9.86
N ALA A 446 13.77 -3.39 10.15
CA ALA A 446 14.44 -4.59 10.58
C ALA A 446 15.41 -5.16 9.51
N LEU A 447 15.04 -5.07 8.23
CA LEU A 447 15.90 -5.45 7.11
C LEU A 447 17.16 -4.56 7.04
N ALA A 448 17.01 -3.24 7.17
CA ALA A 448 18.13 -2.31 7.19
C ALA A 448 19.12 -2.65 8.34
N PHE A 449 18.62 -2.89 9.55
CA PHE A 449 19.46 -3.28 10.70
C PHE A 449 20.07 -4.69 10.57
N GLY A 450 19.32 -5.64 10.01
CA GLY A 450 19.76 -7.01 9.78
C GLY A 450 20.95 -7.08 8.82
N VAL A 451 20.90 -6.28 7.76
CA VAL A 451 22.00 -6.16 6.79
C VAL A 451 23.23 -5.48 7.41
N VAL A 452 23.06 -4.46 8.24
CA VAL A 452 24.17 -3.72 8.90
C VAL A 452 24.94 -4.61 9.89
N THR A 453 24.24 -5.41 10.69
CA THR A 453 24.86 -6.19 11.78
C THR A 453 25.56 -7.47 11.30
N ARG A 454 25.13 -8.10 10.20
CA ARG A 454 25.84 -9.26 9.60
C ARG A 454 27.21 -8.89 9.03
N ARG A 455 27.42 -7.62 8.68
CA ARG A 455 28.73 -7.11 8.24
C ARG A 455 29.71 -6.88 9.39
N ARG A 456 29.23 -6.56 10.61
CA ARG A 456 30.11 -6.39 11.78
C ARG A 456 30.67 -7.72 12.29
N GLY A 457 29.90 -8.81 12.23
CA GLY A 457 30.36 -10.15 12.65
C GLY A 457 31.30 -10.87 11.68
N ARG A 458 31.57 -10.30 10.50
CA ARG A 458 32.57 -10.80 9.52
C ARG A 458 33.92 -10.08 9.63
N ILE A 459 34.05 -9.11 10.53
CA ILE A 459 35.31 -8.46 10.87
C ILE A 459 35.87 -9.24 12.06
N GLY A 460 36.77 -10.19 11.81
CA GLY A 460 37.62 -10.78 12.85
C GLY A 460 38.55 -9.72 13.45
N PRO A 461 39.22 -9.99 14.59
CA PRO A 461 40.18 -9.05 15.17
C PRO A 461 41.21 -8.69 14.10
N ALA A 462 41.41 -7.39 13.89
CA ALA A 462 42.36 -6.87 12.92
C ALA A 462 43.75 -7.42 13.26
N THR A 463 44.27 -8.34 12.44
CA THR A 463 45.70 -8.59 12.39
C THR A 463 46.35 -7.30 11.93
N THR A 464 47.21 -6.75 12.78
CA THR A 464 48.07 -5.61 12.51
C THR A 464 48.77 -5.84 11.16
N PRO A 465 48.63 -4.95 10.16
CA PRO A 465 49.39 -5.09 8.93
C PRO A 465 50.86 -4.80 9.24
N PRO A 466 51.81 -5.48 8.58
CA PRO A 466 53.23 -5.19 8.74
C PRO A 466 53.51 -3.74 8.35
N ALA A 467 54.38 -3.09 9.11
CA ALA A 467 54.88 -1.76 8.80
C ALA A 467 55.76 -1.84 7.55
N GLY A 468 55.23 -1.39 6.42
CA GLY A 468 55.95 -1.29 5.16
C GLY A 468 54.95 -1.28 4.02
N GLU A 469 54.99 -0.23 3.19
CA GLU A 469 54.06 0.06 2.08
C GLU A 469 52.92 1.03 2.41
N ARG A 470 53.31 2.22 2.87
CA ARG A 470 52.60 3.45 2.48
C ARG A 470 53.41 4.09 1.36
N HIS A 471 53.07 3.83 0.10
CA HIS A 471 53.28 4.74 -1.03
C HIS A 471 52.50 4.18 -2.23
N MET A 472 51.88 5.07 -3.01
CA MET A 472 51.15 4.82 -4.26
C MET A 472 49.71 4.29 -4.14
N ALA A 473 48.77 5.17 -3.74
CA ALA A 473 47.40 5.22 -4.29
C ALA A 473 46.59 6.44 -3.76
N SER A 474 47.19 7.64 -3.66
CA SER A 474 46.45 8.89 -3.37
C SER A 474 46.53 9.96 -4.46
N ASP A 475 47.13 9.66 -5.62
CA ASP A 475 47.48 10.70 -6.60
C ASP A 475 46.45 10.87 -7.74
N ALA A 476 45.17 10.66 -7.46
CA ALA A 476 44.09 10.87 -8.45
C ALA A 476 43.06 11.95 -8.06
N HIS A 477 43.23 12.63 -6.93
CA HIS A 477 42.43 13.80 -6.58
C HIS A 477 43.39 14.95 -6.29
N GLY A 478 43.42 15.91 -7.23
CA GLY A 478 44.37 17.00 -7.24
C GLY A 478 44.48 17.70 -5.89
N ALA A 479 45.72 18.01 -5.52
CA ALA A 479 46.03 18.95 -4.46
C ALA A 479 45.22 20.26 -4.63
N PRO A 480 44.97 21.02 -3.56
CA PRO A 480 44.30 22.32 -3.67
C PRO A 480 45.05 23.16 -4.70
N VAL A 481 44.40 23.47 -5.83
CA VAL A 481 44.96 24.38 -6.83
C VAL A 481 45.15 25.73 -6.15
N PRO A 482 46.36 26.30 -6.11
CA PRO A 482 46.55 27.68 -5.67
C PRO A 482 45.77 28.58 -6.61
N ILE A 483 44.83 29.36 -6.08
CA ILE A 483 44.06 30.33 -6.84
C ILE A 483 45.05 31.37 -7.40
N ALA A 484 45.32 31.30 -8.68
CA ALA A 484 46.03 32.33 -9.41
C ALA A 484 45.11 33.55 -9.54
N GLY A 485 45.42 34.63 -8.82
CA GLY A 485 44.94 35.98 -9.11
C GLY A 485 43.69 36.46 -8.34
N GLY A 486 43.90 37.15 -7.21
CA GLY A 486 43.27 38.44 -6.87
C GLY A 486 41.75 38.59 -6.64
N ALA A 487 40.88 37.65 -7.01
CA ALA A 487 39.43 37.74 -6.79
C ALA A 487 38.92 36.47 -6.09
N GLY A 488 37.94 36.61 -5.19
CA GLY A 488 37.31 35.48 -4.49
C GLY A 488 36.60 34.50 -5.44
N PRO A 489 36.23 33.29 -4.97
CA PRO A 489 35.55 32.30 -5.80
C PRO A 489 34.21 32.84 -6.31
N ARG A 490 33.91 32.65 -7.60
CA ARG A 490 32.62 33.06 -8.18
C ARG A 490 31.52 32.12 -7.72
N VAL A 491 30.48 32.66 -7.08
CA VAL A 491 29.37 31.89 -6.51
C VAL A 491 28.10 32.12 -7.32
N LEU A 492 27.41 31.02 -7.69
CA LEU A 492 26.08 31.08 -8.31
C LEU A 492 25.05 30.40 -7.42
N ILE A 493 23.95 31.10 -7.11
CA ILE A 493 22.77 30.50 -6.47
C ILE A 493 21.76 30.13 -7.54
N VAL A 494 21.41 28.85 -7.62
CA VAL A 494 20.40 28.33 -8.55
C VAL A 494 19.07 28.21 -7.81
N LEU A 495 18.05 28.93 -8.29
CA LEU A 495 16.71 28.99 -7.69
C LEU A 495 15.65 28.46 -8.66
N PRO A 496 15.22 27.20 -8.55
CA PRO A 496 14.07 26.70 -9.30
C PRO A 496 12.77 27.33 -8.82
N THR A 497 11.91 27.72 -9.76
CA THR A 497 10.63 28.35 -9.45
C THR A 497 9.48 27.72 -10.23
N TYR A 498 8.33 27.57 -9.56
CA TYR A 498 7.06 27.22 -10.19
C TYR A 498 5.91 27.71 -9.31
N ASN A 499 5.22 28.76 -9.75
CA ASN A 499 4.23 29.49 -8.96
C ASN A 499 4.80 30.09 -7.65
N GLU A 500 5.86 30.87 -7.76
CA GLU A 500 6.57 31.48 -6.63
C GLU A 500 6.58 33.02 -6.70
N ARG A 501 5.60 33.62 -7.39
CA ARG A 501 5.55 35.08 -7.64
C ARG A 501 5.69 35.91 -6.36
N ASP A 502 5.03 35.50 -5.29
CA ASP A 502 4.99 36.25 -4.03
C ASP A 502 6.28 36.08 -3.21
N ASN A 503 7.07 35.04 -3.48
CA ASN A 503 8.27 34.69 -2.70
C ASN A 503 9.57 35.08 -3.39
N VAL A 504 9.66 34.91 -4.72
CA VAL A 504 10.92 34.94 -5.48
C VAL A 504 11.67 36.26 -5.32
N GLY A 505 10.97 37.39 -5.30
CA GLY A 505 11.62 38.71 -5.20
C GLY A 505 12.33 38.91 -3.87
N GLN A 506 11.67 38.53 -2.76
CA GLN A 506 12.25 38.64 -1.43
C GLN A 506 13.45 37.68 -1.24
N VAL A 507 13.36 36.46 -1.79
CA VAL A 507 14.46 35.49 -1.73
C VAL A 507 15.68 36.00 -2.50
N VAL A 508 15.49 36.50 -3.72
CA VAL A 508 16.56 37.05 -4.56
C VAL A 508 17.24 38.23 -3.86
N GLN A 509 16.47 39.20 -3.37
CA GLN A 509 17.01 40.36 -2.63
C GLN A 509 17.78 39.94 -1.38
N GLY A 510 17.23 38.99 -0.60
CA GLY A 510 17.88 38.48 0.60
C GLY A 510 19.21 37.79 0.31
N VAL A 511 19.29 37.01 -0.77
CA VAL A 511 20.52 36.35 -1.22
C VAL A 511 21.58 37.36 -1.65
N LEU A 512 21.21 38.35 -2.46
CA LEU A 512 22.13 39.39 -2.95
C LEU A 512 22.68 40.27 -1.83
N ALA A 513 21.96 40.39 -0.72
CA ALA A 513 22.41 41.13 0.46
C ALA A 513 23.49 40.38 1.27
N VAL A 514 23.69 39.08 1.06
CA VAL A 514 24.67 38.26 1.83
C VAL A 514 26.10 38.61 1.45
N ALA A 515 26.40 38.75 0.16
CA ALA A 515 27.72 39.13 -0.33
C ALA A 515 27.63 39.77 -1.72
N PRO A 516 28.53 40.73 -2.05
CA PRO A 516 28.49 41.44 -3.32
C PRO A 516 28.79 40.54 -4.54
N ASP A 517 29.60 39.49 -4.36
CA ASP A 517 30.11 38.65 -5.46
C ASP A 517 29.24 37.40 -5.75
N ILE A 518 27.98 37.42 -5.33
CA ILE A 518 27.01 36.33 -5.55
C ILE A 518 26.12 36.67 -6.75
N ASP A 519 26.09 35.75 -7.71
CA ASP A 519 25.13 35.78 -8.82
C ASP A 519 23.95 34.85 -8.52
N VAL A 520 22.78 35.17 -9.08
CA VAL A 520 21.55 34.40 -8.90
C VAL A 520 20.99 34.00 -10.26
N LEU A 521 20.79 32.71 -10.47
CA LEU A 521 20.14 32.14 -11.65
C LEU A 521 18.80 31.54 -11.24
N VAL A 522 17.72 32.20 -11.65
CA VAL A 522 16.38 31.67 -11.46
C VAL A 522 16.00 30.80 -12.66
N VAL A 523 15.59 29.56 -12.40
CA VAL A 523 15.13 28.62 -13.42
C VAL A 523 13.62 28.46 -13.27
N ASP A 524 12.86 29.12 -14.13
CA ASP A 524 11.39 29.12 -14.09
C ASP A 524 10.80 28.01 -14.95
N ASP A 525 9.99 27.15 -14.34
CA ASP A 525 9.34 26.00 -14.96
C ASP A 525 8.02 26.38 -15.68
N GLY A 526 8.00 27.56 -16.32
CA GLY A 526 6.85 28.09 -17.03
C GLY A 526 5.70 28.44 -16.09
N SER A 527 5.98 29.28 -15.08
CA SER A 527 5.01 29.64 -14.04
C SER A 527 3.82 30.46 -14.59
N PRO A 528 2.57 29.97 -14.51
CA PRO A 528 1.40 30.72 -14.96
C PRO A 528 1.01 31.92 -14.09
N ASP A 529 1.53 32.01 -12.86
CA ASP A 529 1.18 33.09 -11.91
C ASP A 529 1.90 34.43 -12.18
N GLY A 530 2.86 34.45 -13.12
CA GLY A 530 3.69 35.60 -13.45
C GLY A 530 5.03 35.66 -12.72
N THR A 531 5.49 34.57 -12.09
CA THR A 531 6.82 34.49 -11.45
C THR A 531 7.95 34.98 -12.37
N GLY A 532 7.98 34.50 -13.63
CA GLY A 532 8.98 34.92 -14.61
C GLY A 532 9.01 36.43 -14.89
N ASN A 533 7.85 37.11 -14.82
CA ASN A 533 7.78 38.57 -15.00
C ASN A 533 8.48 39.32 -13.86
N VAL A 534 8.31 38.86 -12.62
CA VAL A 534 8.99 39.44 -11.45
C VAL A 534 10.50 39.30 -11.59
N VAL A 535 10.97 38.11 -11.95
CA VAL A 535 12.41 37.86 -12.12
C VAL A 535 12.97 38.67 -13.29
N ARG A 536 12.24 38.81 -14.39
CA ARG A 536 12.66 39.62 -15.54
C ARG A 536 12.80 41.09 -15.17
N ALA A 537 11.89 41.63 -14.36
CA ALA A 537 12.00 42.98 -13.83
C ALA A 537 13.26 43.14 -12.95
N LEU A 538 13.51 42.18 -12.05
CA LEU A 538 14.72 42.18 -11.20
C LEU A 538 16.01 42.09 -12.02
N ALA A 539 16.05 41.24 -13.05
CA ALA A 539 17.22 41.08 -13.93
C ALA A 539 17.54 42.34 -14.75
N ASN A 540 16.55 43.19 -15.02
CA ASN A 540 16.79 44.49 -15.69
C ASN A 540 17.43 45.51 -14.76
N GLU A 541 17.19 45.42 -13.45
CA GLU A 541 17.71 46.37 -12.44
C GLU A 541 19.02 45.88 -11.80
N GLU A 542 19.22 44.56 -11.74
CA GLU A 542 20.35 43.92 -11.07
C GLU A 542 21.06 42.94 -12.03
N PRO A 543 22.24 43.30 -12.56
CA PRO A 543 23.00 42.48 -13.50
C PRO A 543 23.41 41.09 -12.98
N ARG A 544 23.44 40.91 -11.64
CA ARG A 544 23.73 39.64 -10.99
C ARG A 544 22.58 38.64 -11.05
N VAL A 545 21.37 39.07 -11.43
CA VAL A 545 20.18 38.22 -11.54
C VAL A 545 19.94 37.81 -12.99
N ARG A 546 19.77 36.51 -13.22
CA ARG A 546 19.47 35.95 -14.54
C ARG A 546 18.26 35.03 -14.47
N LEU A 547 17.52 34.96 -15.58
CA LEU A 547 16.33 34.14 -15.74
C LEU A 547 16.50 33.13 -16.87
N VAL A 548 16.16 31.87 -16.60
CA VAL A 548 16.03 30.80 -17.58
C VAL A 548 14.59 30.33 -17.56
N GLU A 549 13.85 30.59 -18.63
CA GLU A 549 12.46 30.12 -18.78
C GLU A 549 12.40 28.80 -19.52
N ARG A 550 11.64 27.85 -18.97
CA ARG A 550 11.43 26.52 -19.55
C ARG A 550 9.98 26.40 -20.05
N SER A 551 9.74 25.48 -20.98
CA SER A 551 8.45 25.32 -21.66
C SER A 551 7.30 24.78 -20.79
N GLY A 552 7.54 24.50 -19.51
CA GLY A 552 6.54 24.03 -18.55
C GLY A 552 7.17 23.22 -17.42
N LYS A 553 6.32 22.73 -16.50
CA LYS A 553 6.75 22.02 -15.30
C LYS A 553 7.37 20.66 -15.64
N GLN A 554 8.69 20.59 -15.57
CA GLN A 554 9.48 19.41 -15.98
C GLN A 554 10.16 18.71 -14.79
N GLY A 555 9.91 19.16 -13.56
CA GLY A 555 10.39 18.52 -12.33
C GLY A 555 11.58 19.24 -11.69
N LEU A 556 11.75 19.05 -10.39
CA LEU A 556 12.71 19.81 -9.59
C LEU A 556 14.16 19.46 -9.97
N ALA A 557 14.45 18.16 -10.12
CA ALA A 557 15.78 17.71 -10.49
C ALA A 557 16.22 18.25 -11.86
N SER A 558 15.30 18.31 -12.83
CA SER A 558 15.61 18.82 -14.17
C SER A 558 15.89 20.32 -14.18
N ALA A 559 15.24 21.10 -13.29
CA ALA A 559 15.48 22.53 -13.14
C ALA A 559 16.87 22.81 -12.57
N TYR A 560 17.24 22.11 -11.49
CA TYR A 560 18.58 22.22 -10.93
C TYR A 560 19.65 21.78 -11.93
N LEU A 561 19.43 20.72 -12.71
CA LEU A 561 20.39 20.31 -13.74
C LEU A 561 20.58 21.35 -14.85
N ALA A 562 19.52 22.04 -15.25
CA ALA A 562 19.62 23.13 -16.22
C ALA A 562 20.48 24.27 -15.64
N GLY A 563 20.20 24.71 -14.41
CA GLY A 563 20.96 25.77 -13.76
C GLY A 563 22.43 25.39 -13.49
N PHE A 564 22.69 24.16 -13.03
CA PHE A 564 24.05 23.66 -12.81
C PHE A 564 24.86 23.59 -14.10
N ARG A 565 24.28 23.11 -15.21
CA ARG A 565 24.98 23.07 -16.51
C ARG A 565 25.35 24.47 -16.99
N GLN A 566 24.44 25.42 -16.84
CA GLN A 566 24.69 26.79 -17.22
C GLN A 566 25.79 27.43 -16.36
N GLY A 567 25.69 27.33 -15.03
CA GLY A 567 26.73 27.87 -14.15
C GLY A 567 28.10 27.23 -14.35
N LEU A 568 28.16 25.93 -14.64
CA LEU A 568 29.42 25.26 -14.99
C LEU A 568 30.02 25.80 -16.29
N ALA A 569 29.19 26.00 -17.33
CA ALA A 569 29.61 26.58 -18.60
C ALA A 569 30.07 28.05 -18.49
N GLU A 570 29.49 28.81 -17.56
CA GLU A 570 29.81 30.22 -17.31
C GLU A 570 31.02 30.44 -16.38
N GLY A 571 31.68 29.38 -15.91
CA GLY A 571 32.92 29.51 -15.16
C GLY A 571 32.77 29.74 -13.65
N TYR A 572 31.63 29.42 -13.03
CA TYR A 572 31.45 29.52 -11.57
C TYR A 572 32.21 28.45 -10.75
N ASP A 573 32.80 28.82 -9.63
CA ASP A 573 33.61 27.92 -8.78
C ASP A 573 32.77 27.15 -7.77
N VAL A 574 31.73 27.81 -7.24
CA VAL A 574 30.79 27.24 -6.28
C VAL A 574 29.36 27.48 -6.77
N LEU A 575 28.57 26.42 -6.84
CA LEU A 575 27.16 26.49 -7.20
C LEU A 575 26.32 26.05 -6.02
N VAL A 576 25.31 26.85 -5.68
CA VAL A 576 24.44 26.62 -4.53
C VAL A 576 23.04 26.26 -4.99
N GLU A 577 22.53 25.18 -4.42
CA GLU A 577 21.15 24.75 -4.51
C GLU A 577 20.35 25.44 -3.41
N MET A 578 19.25 26.12 -3.76
CA MET A 578 18.36 26.77 -2.79
C MET A 578 16.92 26.85 -3.32
N ASP A 579 15.95 26.49 -2.49
CA ASP A 579 14.53 26.62 -2.82
C ASP A 579 14.06 28.08 -2.74
N ALA A 580 13.13 28.48 -3.61
CA ALA A 580 12.59 29.85 -3.68
C ALA A 580 11.38 30.11 -2.76
N ASP A 581 11.06 29.21 -1.82
CA ASP A 581 9.82 29.22 -1.01
C ASP A 581 10.01 29.80 0.41
N GLN A 582 11.12 30.50 0.66
CA GLN A 582 11.54 31.07 1.95
C GLN A 582 11.81 30.06 3.09
N SER A 583 11.72 28.74 2.83
CA SER A 583 12.04 27.74 3.86
C SER A 583 13.52 27.76 4.26
N HIS A 584 14.38 28.19 3.33
CA HIS A 584 15.81 28.42 3.53
C HIS A 584 16.09 29.91 3.72
N ARG A 585 16.76 30.23 4.82
CA ARG A 585 17.09 31.61 5.19
C ARG A 585 18.35 32.06 4.45
N PRO A 586 18.33 33.20 3.74
CA PRO A 586 19.52 33.76 3.13
C PRO A 586 20.66 33.97 4.13
N GLU A 587 20.37 34.28 5.39
CA GLU A 587 21.40 34.44 6.44
C GLU A 587 22.24 33.18 6.69
N ASP A 588 21.69 32.00 6.42
CA ASP A 588 22.40 30.73 6.60
C ASP A 588 23.37 30.44 5.42
N LEU A 589 23.29 31.22 4.31
CA LEU A 589 24.15 31.09 3.13
C LEU A 589 25.62 31.27 3.46
N ALA A 590 25.95 32.24 4.33
CA ALA A 590 27.33 32.52 4.71
C ALA A 590 28.00 31.28 5.34
N ARG A 591 27.27 30.51 6.16
CA ARG A 591 27.78 29.25 6.75
C ARG A 591 27.96 28.17 5.70
N LEU A 592 27.04 28.09 4.73
CA LEU A 592 27.13 27.13 3.63
C LEU A 592 28.35 27.39 2.74
N LEU A 593 28.62 28.67 2.44
CA LEU A 593 29.80 29.09 1.67
C LEU A 593 31.10 28.88 2.45
N GLU A 594 31.12 29.14 3.75
CA GLU A 594 32.27 28.84 4.60
C GLU A 594 32.56 27.32 4.64
N GLY A 595 31.53 26.48 4.76
CA GLY A 595 31.68 25.03 4.67
C GLY A 595 32.24 24.60 3.30
N SER A 596 31.87 25.28 2.22
CA SER A 596 32.37 24.97 0.87
C SER A 596 33.86 25.25 0.69
N LYS A 597 34.51 25.96 1.62
CA LYS A 597 35.98 26.09 1.68
C LYS A 597 36.67 24.83 2.23
N ARG A 598 35.93 23.93 2.86
CA ARG A 598 36.46 22.68 3.45
C ARG A 598 35.96 21.43 2.76
N PHE A 599 34.71 21.42 2.30
CA PHE A 599 34.08 20.25 1.70
C PHE A 599 33.74 20.49 0.24
N ASP A 600 33.82 19.43 -0.57
CA ASP A 600 33.37 19.46 -1.97
C ASP A 600 31.84 19.58 -2.08
N LEU A 601 31.14 18.98 -1.13
CA LEU A 601 29.71 19.17 -0.90
C LEU A 601 29.48 19.64 0.54
N THR A 602 28.90 20.83 0.69
CA THR A 602 28.40 21.30 1.99
C THR A 602 26.88 21.27 2.00
N ILE A 603 26.29 20.65 3.03
CA ILE A 603 24.84 20.54 3.21
C ILE A 603 24.43 21.40 4.40
N GLY A 604 23.48 22.30 4.19
CA GLY A 604 22.76 22.97 5.26
C GLY A 604 21.85 21.96 5.96
N SER A 605 22.24 21.51 7.15
CA SER A 605 21.60 20.41 7.86
C SER A 605 20.67 20.90 8.96
N ARG A 606 19.51 20.27 9.06
CA ARG A 606 18.52 20.51 10.14
C ARG A 606 18.82 19.71 11.40
N TYR A 607 19.80 18.80 11.36
CA TYR A 607 19.97 17.74 12.35
C TYR A 607 21.38 17.64 12.94
N VAL A 608 22.23 18.65 12.72
CA VAL A 608 23.53 18.81 13.41
C VAL A 608 23.39 19.78 14.61
N PRO A 609 24.32 19.77 15.58
CA PRO A 609 24.30 20.75 16.67
C PRO A 609 24.20 22.20 16.16
N GLY A 610 23.43 23.06 16.84
CA GLY A 610 23.16 24.43 16.40
C GLY A 610 22.04 24.60 15.36
N SER A 611 21.46 23.50 14.86
CA SER A 611 20.36 23.54 13.87
C SER A 611 18.98 23.75 14.52
N GLY A 612 18.02 24.25 13.73
CA GLY A 612 16.65 24.46 14.17
C GLY A 612 15.61 24.10 13.12
N VAL A 613 14.44 23.62 13.56
CA VAL A 613 13.24 23.51 12.71
C VAL A 613 12.11 24.19 13.45
N THR A 614 11.45 25.14 12.80
CA THR A 614 10.35 25.91 13.39
C THR A 614 9.03 25.60 12.68
N ASN A 615 7.94 25.68 13.43
CA ASN A 615 6.55 25.48 12.97
C ASN A 615 6.14 24.08 12.48
N TRP A 616 7.05 23.10 12.36
CA TRP A 616 6.67 21.72 12.00
C TRP A 616 5.83 21.00 13.05
N SER A 617 4.82 20.25 12.59
CA SER A 617 4.13 19.27 13.43
C SER A 617 5.09 18.16 13.92
N ARG A 618 4.85 17.63 15.12
CA ARG A 618 5.65 16.52 15.69
C ARG A 618 5.71 15.30 14.77
N ALA A 619 4.62 15.01 14.06
CA ALA A 619 4.56 13.91 13.11
C ALA A 619 5.49 14.14 11.91
N ARG A 620 5.51 15.35 11.33
CA ARG A 620 6.38 15.71 10.21
C ARG A 620 7.86 15.63 10.60
N LEU A 621 8.20 16.11 11.80
CA LEU A 621 9.56 16.01 12.35
C LEU A 621 10.00 14.56 12.53
N ALA A 622 9.13 13.70 13.08
CA ALA A 622 9.41 12.28 13.24
C ALA A 622 9.65 11.57 11.90
N VAL A 623 8.82 11.86 10.88
CA VAL A 623 8.97 11.31 9.53
C VAL A 623 10.29 11.72 8.89
N SER A 624 10.67 13.00 8.95
CA SER A 624 11.91 13.49 8.35
C SER A 624 13.16 12.94 9.05
N ARG A 625 13.17 12.91 10.39
CA ARG A 625 14.27 12.28 11.15
C ARG A 625 14.36 10.78 10.86
N GLY A 626 13.22 10.09 10.80
CA GLY A 626 13.16 8.67 10.48
C GLY A 626 13.68 8.37 9.06
N GLY A 627 13.27 9.16 8.07
CA GLY A 627 13.71 9.03 6.68
C GLY A 627 15.23 9.24 6.51
N ASN A 628 15.79 10.28 7.14
CA ASN A 628 17.23 10.52 7.12
C ASN A 628 18.03 9.44 7.88
N ALA A 629 17.56 9.00 9.05
CA ALA A 629 18.18 7.90 9.78
C ALA A 629 18.17 6.60 8.97
N TYR A 630 17.07 6.33 8.26
CA TYR A 630 16.95 5.21 7.35
C TYR A 630 17.93 5.34 6.17
N ALA A 631 17.99 6.48 5.47
CA ALA A 631 18.91 6.70 4.36
C ALA A 631 20.37 6.52 4.79
N ARG A 632 20.73 7.06 5.95
CA ARG A 632 22.07 6.89 6.54
C ARG A 632 22.41 5.42 6.82
N ALA A 633 21.49 4.68 7.42
CA ALA A 633 21.68 3.25 7.66
C ALA A 633 21.71 2.41 6.36
N ALA A 634 20.82 2.73 5.42
CA ALA A 634 20.64 2.03 4.15
C ALA A 634 21.77 2.31 3.16
N LEU A 635 22.39 3.48 3.15
CA LEU A 635 23.48 3.81 2.23
C LEU A 635 24.86 3.70 2.90
N GLY A 636 24.91 3.78 4.23
CA GLY A 636 26.15 3.63 5.00
C GLY A 636 27.06 4.86 4.94
N PHE A 637 26.56 6.01 4.48
CA PHE A 637 27.27 7.29 4.51
C PHE A 637 27.12 8.02 5.85
N PRO A 638 27.90 9.07 6.15
CA PRO A 638 27.84 9.76 7.44
C PRO A 638 26.89 10.98 7.51
N VAL A 639 26.08 11.22 6.47
CA VAL A 639 25.22 12.42 6.38
C VAL A 639 23.97 12.31 7.27
N HIS A 640 23.71 13.33 8.10
CA HIS A 640 22.56 13.43 9.00
C HIS A 640 21.32 14.01 8.33
N ASP A 641 21.47 14.89 7.33
CA ASP A 641 20.36 15.48 6.58
C ASP A 641 20.51 15.40 5.06
N ALA A 642 20.39 14.19 4.53
CA ALA A 642 20.47 13.92 3.09
C ALA A 642 19.26 14.41 2.28
N THR A 643 18.24 14.98 2.93
CA THR A 643 17.00 15.48 2.29
C THR A 643 16.88 17.00 2.29
N SER A 644 17.88 17.72 2.80
CA SER A 644 17.92 19.18 2.70
C SER A 644 18.25 19.60 1.27
N GLY A 645 17.53 20.60 0.75
CA GLY A 645 17.75 21.20 -0.57
C GLY A 645 18.66 22.43 -0.55
N TYR A 646 19.36 22.68 0.57
CA TYR A 646 20.28 23.81 0.69
C TYR A 646 21.72 23.33 0.71
N ARG A 647 22.42 23.46 -0.42
CA ARG A 647 23.70 22.80 -0.65
C ARG A 647 24.66 23.64 -1.46
N ALA A 648 25.93 23.64 -1.11
CA ALA A 648 26.99 24.24 -1.92
C ALA A 648 27.87 23.14 -2.52
N PHE A 649 28.05 23.18 -3.83
CA PHE A 649 28.88 22.26 -4.59
C PHE A 649 30.09 22.98 -5.14
N ARG A 650 31.29 22.41 -4.94
CA ARG A 650 32.45 22.83 -5.72
C ARG A 650 32.32 22.35 -7.17
N ARG A 651 32.82 23.17 -8.09
CA ARG A 651 32.87 22.89 -9.53
C ARG A 651 33.27 21.44 -9.84
N GLY A 652 34.41 20.98 -9.33
CA GLY A 652 34.95 19.66 -9.67
C GLY A 652 34.06 18.48 -9.27
N LEU A 653 33.30 18.60 -8.18
CA LEU A 653 32.29 17.60 -7.81
C LEU A 653 31.09 17.68 -8.76
N LEU A 654 30.59 18.90 -8.99
CA LEU A 654 29.36 19.09 -9.75
C LEU A 654 29.52 18.67 -11.22
N GLU A 655 30.67 18.94 -11.84
CA GLU A 655 31.00 18.48 -13.19
C GLU A 655 30.89 16.95 -13.32
N THR A 656 31.43 16.22 -12.34
CA THR A 656 31.34 14.75 -12.29
C THR A 656 29.89 14.28 -12.14
N LEU A 657 29.13 14.89 -11.24
CA LEU A 657 27.75 14.50 -10.98
C LEU A 657 26.83 14.77 -12.18
N VAL A 658 26.98 15.93 -12.84
CA VAL A 658 26.18 16.35 -13.99
C VAL A 658 26.47 15.51 -15.24
N ARG A 659 27.73 15.14 -15.48
CA ARG A 659 28.15 14.32 -16.63
C ARG A 659 27.47 12.95 -16.65
N ASP A 660 27.36 12.32 -15.50
CA ASP A 660 26.82 10.97 -15.34
C ASP A 660 25.28 10.92 -15.40
N GLY A 661 24.59 12.08 -15.29
CA GLY A 661 23.13 12.18 -15.21
C GLY A 661 22.54 11.63 -13.90
N PHE A 662 21.22 11.72 -13.73
CA PHE A 662 20.52 11.29 -12.49
C PHE A 662 19.29 10.46 -12.81
N THR A 663 18.90 9.58 -11.89
CA THR A 663 17.80 8.62 -12.11
C THR A 663 16.56 8.90 -11.28
N SER A 664 16.60 9.92 -10.43
CA SER A 664 15.55 10.26 -9.46
C SER A 664 15.10 11.72 -9.58
N ASP A 665 13.90 12.01 -9.07
CA ASP A 665 13.36 13.37 -8.91
C ASP A 665 12.93 13.61 -7.43
N GLY A 666 12.67 14.86 -7.05
CA GLY A 666 12.19 15.25 -5.73
C GLY A 666 13.14 14.88 -4.58
N TYR A 667 12.62 14.29 -3.50
CA TYR A 667 13.44 13.92 -2.33
C TYR A 667 14.48 12.84 -2.62
N ALA A 668 14.20 11.92 -3.54
CA ALA A 668 15.15 10.88 -3.90
C ALA A 668 16.38 11.46 -4.63
N PHE A 669 16.20 12.52 -5.42
CA PHE A 669 17.28 13.28 -6.05
C PHE A 669 18.23 13.90 -5.01
N GLN A 670 17.69 14.51 -3.96
CA GLN A 670 18.49 15.05 -2.86
C GLN A 670 19.37 13.98 -2.20
N ILE A 671 18.80 12.80 -1.93
CA ILE A 671 19.55 11.70 -1.34
C ILE A 671 20.60 11.17 -2.33
N GLU A 672 20.25 11.07 -3.63
CA GLU A 672 21.15 10.61 -4.70
C GLU A 672 22.40 11.50 -4.81
N LEU A 673 22.24 12.82 -4.77
CA LEU A 673 23.35 13.78 -4.81
C LEU A 673 24.36 13.57 -3.68
N ALA A 674 23.87 13.56 -2.43
CA ALA A 674 24.73 13.40 -1.26
C ALA A 674 25.41 12.01 -1.25
N TYR A 675 24.63 10.98 -1.61
CA TYR A 675 25.11 9.62 -1.72
C TYR A 675 26.20 9.44 -2.74
N ARG A 676 26.00 9.93 -3.96
CA ARG A 676 26.97 9.78 -5.05
C ARG A 676 28.22 10.59 -4.79
N SER A 677 28.10 11.80 -4.26
CA SER A 677 29.25 12.62 -3.85
C SER A 677 30.16 11.84 -2.90
N TRP A 678 29.58 11.29 -1.83
CA TRP A 678 30.31 10.48 -0.86
C TRP A 678 30.89 9.20 -1.48
N ARG A 679 30.11 8.50 -2.31
CA ARG A 679 30.50 7.24 -2.95
C ARG A 679 31.64 7.41 -3.96
N LEU A 680 31.69 8.57 -4.63
CA LEU A 680 32.76 8.95 -5.56
C LEU A 680 34.04 9.39 -4.83
N GLY A 681 34.04 9.44 -3.51
CA GLY A 681 35.22 9.74 -2.69
C GLY A 681 35.40 11.22 -2.32
N TYR A 682 34.48 12.10 -2.72
CA TYR A 682 34.50 13.52 -2.40
C TYR A 682 34.19 13.78 -0.92
N GLU A 683 34.68 14.91 -0.41
CA GLU A 683 34.46 15.31 0.98
C GLU A 683 33.07 15.95 1.14
N VAL A 684 32.24 15.36 2.00
CA VAL A 684 30.86 15.80 2.26
C VAL A 684 30.75 16.24 3.72
N GLY A 685 30.34 17.49 3.94
CA GLY A 685 30.16 18.07 5.28
C GLY A 685 28.78 18.68 5.50
N GLU A 686 28.46 18.93 6.76
CA GLU A 686 27.17 19.50 7.20
C GLU A 686 27.41 20.76 8.05
N VAL A 687 26.63 21.81 7.80
CA VAL A 687 26.60 23.04 8.61
C VAL A 687 25.20 23.29 9.16
N PRO A 688 25.03 23.86 10.36
CA PRO A 688 23.72 24.07 10.94
C PRO A 688 22.91 25.14 10.20
N ILE A 689 21.64 24.84 9.93
CA ILE A 689 20.66 25.80 9.41
C ILE A 689 19.38 25.83 10.23
N THR A 690 18.61 26.92 10.12
CA THR A 690 17.26 27.01 10.66
C THR A 690 16.23 26.92 9.53
N PHE A 691 15.46 25.84 9.51
CA PHE A 691 14.42 25.62 8.51
C PHE A 691 13.06 26.09 9.03
N ARG A 692 12.36 26.91 8.25
CA ARG A 692 11.01 27.41 8.57
C ARG A 692 9.96 26.71 7.72
N GLU A 693 8.78 26.45 8.29
CA GLU A 693 7.64 25.99 7.49
C GLU A 693 7.10 27.15 6.67
N ARG A 694 6.85 26.89 5.38
CA ARG A 694 6.27 27.83 4.41
C ARG A 694 5.01 28.50 4.97
N GLU A 695 4.86 29.79 4.73
CA GLU A 695 3.63 30.53 5.10
C GLU A 695 2.53 30.38 4.03
N HIS A 696 2.88 30.14 2.76
CA HIS A 696 1.94 30.02 1.64
C HIS A 696 2.27 28.80 0.72
N GLY A 697 1.25 28.09 0.24
CA GLY A 697 1.36 26.99 -0.75
C GLY A 697 1.18 25.55 -0.22
N HIS A 698 0.52 24.68 -0.99
CA HIS A 698 0.26 23.27 -0.61
C HIS A 698 1.52 22.39 -0.70
N SER A 699 1.74 21.55 0.31
CA SER A 699 2.84 20.58 0.36
C SER A 699 2.73 19.51 -0.75
N LYS A 700 3.78 19.36 -1.57
CA LYS A 700 3.93 18.29 -2.60
C LYS A 700 4.11 16.88 -2.00
N PHE A 701 3.79 16.68 -0.72
CA PHE A 701 4.01 15.43 0.01
C PHE A 701 2.95 14.39 -0.37
N SER A 702 3.33 13.41 -1.20
CA SER A 702 2.48 12.25 -1.53
C SER A 702 3.12 10.96 -1.01
N ARG A 703 2.28 10.00 -0.59
CA ARG A 703 2.72 8.66 -0.16
C ARG A 703 3.55 7.95 -1.23
N ARG A 704 3.27 8.24 -2.51
CA ARG A 704 3.99 7.70 -3.67
C ARG A 704 5.44 8.17 -3.73
N ILE A 705 5.71 9.46 -3.49
CA ILE A 705 7.08 10.01 -3.50
C ILE A 705 7.93 9.43 -2.36
N VAL A 706 7.33 9.25 -1.18
CA VAL A 706 8.01 8.62 -0.03
C VAL A 706 8.34 7.15 -0.33
N ALA A 707 7.39 6.40 -0.89
CA ALA A 707 7.62 5.00 -1.28
C ALA A 707 8.71 4.87 -2.35
N GLU A 708 8.73 5.76 -3.34
CA GLU A 708 9.78 5.80 -4.36
C GLU A 708 11.16 6.07 -3.76
N ALA A 709 11.28 7.07 -2.88
CA ALA A 709 12.54 7.37 -2.21
C ALA A 709 13.03 6.19 -1.37
N LEU A 710 12.15 5.54 -0.60
CA LEU A 710 12.49 4.34 0.18
C LEU A 710 12.94 3.18 -0.73
N TRP A 711 12.26 2.97 -1.86
CA TRP A 711 12.61 1.94 -2.84
C TRP A 711 13.99 2.19 -3.46
N ARG A 712 14.24 3.41 -3.97
CA ARG A 712 15.52 3.80 -4.60
C ARG A 712 16.69 3.69 -3.63
N VAL A 713 16.51 4.19 -2.41
CA VAL A 713 17.52 4.10 -1.35
C VAL A 713 17.79 2.65 -0.96
N THR A 714 16.75 1.80 -0.87
CA THR A 714 16.92 0.35 -0.66
C THR A 714 17.71 -0.25 -1.82
N GLN A 715 17.33 0.06 -3.07
CA GLN A 715 17.95 -0.49 -4.27
C GLN A 715 19.43 -0.12 -4.35
N TRP A 716 19.81 1.14 -4.17
CA TRP A 716 21.21 1.57 -4.14
C TRP A 716 21.98 0.91 -3.00
N GLY A 717 21.38 0.89 -1.82
CA GLY A 717 21.96 0.21 -0.67
C GLY A 717 22.18 -1.27 -0.92
N VAL A 718 21.24 -1.98 -1.56
CA VAL A 718 21.38 -3.40 -1.89
C VAL A 718 22.43 -3.58 -2.99
N ARG A 719 22.36 -2.80 -4.07
CA ARG A 719 23.31 -2.83 -5.19
C ARG A 719 24.74 -2.69 -4.69
N ASP A 720 25.05 -1.64 -3.95
CA ASP A 720 26.39 -1.39 -3.41
C ASP A 720 26.85 -2.50 -2.49
N ARG A 721 25.92 -3.12 -1.76
CA ARG A 721 26.23 -4.24 -0.89
C ARG A 721 26.47 -5.56 -1.62
N VAL A 722 25.93 -5.70 -2.83
CA VAL A 722 26.16 -6.83 -3.74
C VAL A 722 27.43 -6.63 -4.55
N THR A 723 27.77 -5.38 -4.92
CA THR A 723 28.87 -5.09 -5.86
C THR A 723 30.22 -4.72 -5.22
N SER A 724 30.32 -4.40 -3.92
CA SER A 724 31.59 -3.91 -3.32
C SER A 724 32.44 -4.96 -2.58
N ARG A 725 33.64 -5.24 -3.15
CA ARG A 725 34.92 -5.45 -2.42
C ARG A 725 35.45 -4.04 -2.04
N THR A 726 35.67 -3.77 -0.75
CA THR A 726 36.45 -2.68 -0.09
C THR A 726 36.47 -1.26 -0.72
N THR A 727 36.00 -0.21 -0.04
CA THR A 727 36.82 0.68 0.83
C THR A 727 35.90 1.50 1.76
N ARG A 728 36.23 1.64 3.04
CA ARG A 728 35.52 2.53 3.99
C ARG A 728 36.50 3.57 4.53
N ARG A 729 36.27 4.86 4.26
CA ARG A 729 36.89 5.98 5.00
C ARG A 729 36.05 6.35 6.21
N THR A 730 36.70 6.84 7.26
CA THR A 730 36.11 7.48 8.44
C THR A 730 35.64 8.90 8.11
N ALA A 731 34.55 9.33 8.72
CA ALA A 731 33.92 10.63 8.46
C ALA A 731 34.71 11.81 9.07
N PRO A 732 34.68 13.01 8.45
CA PRO A 732 35.12 14.25 9.10
C PRO A 732 34.10 14.73 10.15
N GLU A 733 34.58 15.39 11.21
CA GLU A 733 33.72 15.92 12.29
C GLU A 733 32.88 17.13 11.81
N PRO A 734 31.62 17.27 12.30
CA PRO A 734 30.80 18.44 12.02
C PRO A 734 31.38 19.71 12.66
N LEU A 735 31.22 20.85 11.99
CA LEU A 735 31.67 22.15 12.50
C LEU A 735 30.76 22.64 13.64
N PRO A 736 31.31 23.26 14.71
CA PRO A 736 30.54 23.83 15.80
C PRO A 736 29.71 25.04 15.41
#